data_AF-A0AAN6JD06-F1
#
_entry.id   AF-A0AAN6JD06-F1
#
_cell.length_a   1.000
_cell.length_b   1.000
_cell.length_c   1.000
_cell.angle_alpha   90.00
_cell.angle_beta   90.00
_cell.angle_gamma   90.00
#
_symmetry.space_group_name_H-M   'P 1'
#
loop_
_entity.id
_entity.type
_entity.pdbx_description
1 polymer ?
#
loop_
_entity_poly.entity_id
_entity_poly.type
_entity_poly.pdbx_seq_one_letter_code
_entity_poly.pdbx_strand_id
1 'polypeptide(L)'
;MGDIALLRRRIHEVRVENADVRMFVPENSLVDVVTPETVRPIISARFPLENAQEITTTVLHGGRKIFSILVMLDQVGRIEHFIKRDQLQARHIDSLLPVTKFDLRTTLKDDYFADQFYLSQWEFCAPVFTRKTIPRIFDRHVVLPFIRKEWVAAGAYGAVYRIEIHPDHRSVSGDATTETLRKYLQQERNTAVHHSETFHLVAGLASAVWAMHEFVFGSSDHQAHKGHHDDLRPDNVLFDGSRLILADFGLSSLKASPENSKTTFKGRQGFYQPPECADLGHPYKEHGATRASDIFAFGCMIADIVVHLAKGPAGVKEFEAARTFHRQPITFHLFHKGNRANDAVAAYLEKTATEFGSPKRPLARLVTTKLYDFTIAAFVEQCTPLFVTLKSSPHAVIEHARFLSWRRSFDASYYFTLPRPTTATAMLESIIDTLRQIKQALDDVDLAIAGDCRTFQDIRRMNTELINSLPEPRRAAAESQLSTILLKMISSSPNDIVYDSLRIAFGDSHIARLAAAKRQVLKAEGELASVAEIRCRLLPNSSGLRLRDRENVGPFRLARVFDESNDVGRLVLEEVIKYQDRYRLKRLLPRLSKLAELLAGPNLPPELRVLLFYGLHDHVETSSVGVLYDLGEVHQGVPSSLELQSLHQLLANRDKTHLPNLEKRYSLASGVAEALAALHDVEWYHKDLTCHSVLFLPASDRQPHWNNQPYLIGFHHSRQTRDDFSEGPLAASQDRSRERYHHPDYLSKENGQFRGFRPEFDYYSLGILLLEVACWNTIDAIMSSHAKEDNRTFARSVVEEKLDELKFSMGSTYAGVVEQCLTGVKKSAVVAEGVPIDAQTNLAVRETITGPLKSLLSRVPEQDTPSIPTQKRKAEDEDIRPVSKRLQV
;
A
#
# COMPACT_ATOMS: atom_id res chain seq x y z
N MET A 1 38.62 49.08 24.49
CA MET A 1 39.30 48.05 25.32
C MET A 1 38.45 47.57 26.50
N GLY A 2 37.47 48.34 27.00
CA GLY A 2 36.63 47.94 28.15
C GLY A 2 35.75 46.71 27.91
N ASP A 3 35.09 46.60 26.75
CA ASP A 3 34.06 45.56 26.53
C ASP A 3 34.63 44.15 26.35
N ILE A 4 35.80 44.01 25.72
CA ILE A 4 36.49 42.71 25.57
C ILE A 4 36.98 42.21 26.94
N ALA A 5 37.55 43.10 27.76
CA ALA A 5 38.01 42.74 29.10
C ALA A 5 36.84 42.34 30.00
N LEU A 6 35.69 43.03 29.87
CA LEU A 6 34.46 42.69 30.58
C LEU A 6 33.92 41.32 30.16
N LEU A 7 33.84 41.05 28.84
CA LEU A 7 33.38 39.75 28.35
C LEU A 7 34.33 38.61 28.74
N ARG A 8 35.64 38.82 28.66
CA ARG A 8 36.65 37.86 29.13
C ARG A 8 36.46 37.53 30.61
N ARG A 9 36.21 38.53 31.44
CA ARG A 9 35.91 38.33 32.86
C ARG A 9 34.64 37.52 33.07
N ARG A 10 33.54 37.85 32.37
CA ARG A 10 32.28 37.10 32.47
C ARG A 10 32.43 35.63 32.02
N ILE A 11 33.18 35.38 30.95
CA ILE A 11 33.49 34.00 30.49
C ILE A 11 34.30 33.25 31.55
N HIS A 12 35.25 33.92 32.22
CA HIS A 12 36.03 33.32 33.29
C HIS A 12 35.17 32.97 34.52
N GLU A 13 34.22 33.84 34.88
CA GLU A 13 33.33 33.67 36.04
C GLU A 13 32.32 32.52 35.87
N VAL A 14 31.98 32.12 34.64
CA VAL A 14 31.07 30.98 34.38
C VAL A 14 31.77 29.64 34.27
N ARG A 15 33.11 29.58 34.37
CA ARG A 15 33.85 28.31 34.34
C ARG A 15 33.53 27.51 35.60
N VAL A 16 33.29 26.22 35.42
CA VAL A 16 32.98 25.26 36.50
C VAL A 16 34.11 24.24 36.58
N GLU A 17 34.57 23.96 37.81
CA GLU A 17 35.51 22.87 38.07
C GLU A 17 34.77 21.53 38.16
N ASN A 18 35.26 20.52 37.45
CA ASN A 18 34.70 19.17 37.48
C ASN A 18 35.34 18.30 38.58
N ALA A 19 34.81 17.08 38.77
CA ALA A 19 35.28 16.10 39.75
C ALA A 19 36.72 15.60 39.52
N ASP A 20 37.29 15.85 38.34
CA ASP A 20 38.68 15.51 37.99
C ASP A 20 39.59 16.78 38.05
N VAL A 21 39.14 17.86 38.70
CA VAL A 21 39.88 19.13 38.89
C VAL A 21 40.26 19.81 37.57
N ARG A 22 39.36 19.71 36.58
CA ARG A 22 39.49 20.36 35.27
C ARG A 22 38.36 21.36 35.07
N MET A 23 38.70 22.55 34.57
CA MET A 23 37.72 23.58 34.26
C MET A 23 37.02 23.29 32.94
N PHE A 24 35.71 23.52 32.89
CA PHE A 24 34.94 23.58 31.65
C PHE A 24 33.93 24.73 31.70
N VAL A 25 33.42 25.11 30.54
CA VAL A 25 32.39 26.15 30.40
C VAL A 25 31.06 25.48 30.07
N PRO A 26 30.02 25.61 30.92
CA PRO A 26 28.70 25.07 30.63
C PRO A 26 28.04 25.72 29.40
N GLU A 27 27.36 24.92 28.57
CA GLU A 27 26.77 25.37 27.29
C GLU A 27 25.76 26.51 27.49
N ASN A 28 24.78 26.33 28.38
CA ASN A 28 23.73 27.32 28.62
C ASN A 28 24.30 28.62 29.23
N SER A 29 25.21 28.49 30.19
CA SER A 29 25.91 29.64 30.78
C SER A 29 26.69 30.45 29.74
N LEU A 30 27.23 29.80 28.71
CA LEU A 30 27.90 30.50 27.63
C LEU A 30 26.93 31.30 26.74
N VAL A 31 25.73 30.76 26.52
CA VAL A 31 24.66 31.46 25.79
C VAL A 31 24.22 32.73 26.54
N ASP A 32 24.14 32.67 27.87
CA ASP A 32 23.77 33.81 28.72
C ASP A 32 24.86 34.89 28.83
N VAL A 33 26.12 34.53 28.57
CA VAL A 33 27.26 35.45 28.58
C VAL A 33 27.50 36.07 27.20
N VAL A 34 27.36 35.28 26.13
CA VAL A 34 27.62 35.69 24.74
C VAL A 34 26.30 36.07 24.08
N THR A 35 25.80 37.27 24.41
CA THR A 35 24.54 37.84 23.93
C THR A 35 24.75 38.87 22.83
N PRO A 36 23.71 39.25 22.07
CA PRO A 36 23.81 40.29 21.04
C PRO A 36 24.42 41.60 21.57
N GLU A 37 24.11 41.96 22.82
CA GLU A 37 24.57 43.19 23.47
C GLU A 37 26.06 43.15 23.81
N THR A 38 26.62 41.98 24.11
CA THR A 38 28.06 41.83 24.41
C THR A 38 28.90 41.64 23.14
N VAL A 39 28.35 41.01 22.11
CA VAL A 39 29.06 40.72 20.86
C VAL A 39 29.13 41.94 19.93
N ARG A 40 28.01 42.67 19.74
CA ARG A 40 27.92 43.78 18.78
C ARG A 40 28.98 44.88 18.98
N PRO A 41 29.23 45.38 20.21
CA PRO A 41 30.26 46.41 20.43
C PRO A 41 31.68 45.92 20.11
N ILE A 42 31.98 44.66 20.44
CA ILE A 42 33.29 44.04 20.21
C ILE A 42 33.57 43.86 18.72
N ILE A 43 32.57 43.39 17.97
CA ILE A 43 32.69 43.16 16.53
C ILE A 43 32.71 44.49 15.75
N SER A 44 31.79 45.41 16.07
CA SER A 44 31.70 46.71 15.37
C SER A 44 32.94 47.59 15.57
N ALA A 45 33.65 47.43 16.68
CA ALA A 45 34.91 48.15 16.94
C ALA A 45 36.12 47.59 16.17
N ARG A 46 36.00 46.41 15.54
CA ARG A 46 37.14 45.65 15.01
C ARG A 46 37.00 45.25 13.55
N PHE A 47 35.79 45.31 12.99
CA PHE A 47 35.48 44.96 11.61
C PHE A 47 34.68 46.09 10.93
N PRO A 48 34.80 46.26 9.60
CA PRO A 48 33.93 47.16 8.83
C PRO A 48 32.44 46.83 9.04
N LEU A 49 31.57 47.84 8.96
CA LEU A 49 30.11 47.70 9.17
C LEU A 49 29.48 46.58 8.33
N GLU A 50 29.94 46.42 7.09
CA GLU A 50 29.45 45.41 6.14
C GLU A 50 29.72 43.97 6.63
N ASN A 51 30.90 43.71 7.19
CA ASN A 51 31.27 42.38 7.70
C ASN A 51 30.76 42.16 9.13
N ALA A 52 30.62 43.24 9.92
CA ALA A 52 30.25 43.16 11.33
C ALA A 52 28.88 42.50 11.55
N GLN A 53 27.94 42.73 10.64
CA GLN A 53 26.60 42.13 10.72
C GLN A 53 26.63 40.62 10.47
N GLU A 54 27.37 40.18 9.45
CA GLU A 54 27.56 38.75 9.12
C GLU A 54 28.26 38.03 10.27
N ILE A 55 29.39 38.56 10.74
CA ILE A 55 30.18 37.97 11.84
C ILE A 55 29.34 37.86 13.12
N THR A 56 28.60 38.91 13.48
CA THR A 56 27.74 38.90 14.67
C THR A 56 26.66 37.82 14.56
N THR A 57 26.05 37.68 13.38
CA THR A 57 25.02 36.67 13.13
C THR A 57 25.61 35.25 13.24
N THR A 58 26.78 35.02 12.65
CA THR A 58 27.49 33.72 12.70
C THR A 58 27.92 33.34 14.11
N VAL A 59 28.38 34.30 14.93
CA VAL A 59 28.72 34.05 16.34
C VAL A 59 27.49 33.61 17.13
N LEU A 60 26.37 34.33 16.99
CA LEU A 60 25.14 34.04 17.74
C LEU A 60 24.44 32.77 17.27
N HIS A 61 24.66 32.33 16.03
CA HIS A 61 24.04 31.14 15.44
C HIS A 61 25.09 30.06 15.21
N GLY A 62 25.75 29.61 16.28
CA GLY A 62 26.65 28.44 16.26
C GLY A 62 28.14 28.74 16.12
N GLY A 63 28.58 29.91 16.59
CA GLY A 63 30.00 30.29 16.69
C GLY A 63 30.42 30.81 18.07
N ARG A 64 29.62 30.58 19.11
CA ARG A 64 29.84 31.11 20.47
C ARG A 64 31.10 30.53 21.10
N LYS A 65 31.42 29.24 20.86
CA LYS A 65 32.58 28.58 21.46
C LYS A 65 33.88 29.07 20.85
N ILE A 66 33.98 29.07 19.51
CA ILE A 66 35.14 29.58 18.80
C ILE A 66 35.35 31.06 19.14
N PHE A 67 34.30 31.88 19.14
CA PHE A 67 34.39 33.29 19.52
C PHE A 67 34.90 33.47 20.95
N SER A 68 34.39 32.70 21.91
CA SER A 68 34.80 32.78 23.31
C SER A 68 36.27 32.40 23.51
N ILE A 69 36.75 31.36 22.81
CA ILE A 69 38.17 31.00 22.81
C ILE A 69 39.01 32.17 22.26
N LEU A 70 38.59 32.79 21.15
CA LEU A 70 39.30 33.94 20.58
C LEU A 70 39.27 35.18 21.49
N VAL A 71 38.20 35.39 22.26
CA VAL A 71 38.12 36.45 23.29
C VAL A 71 39.09 36.18 24.44
N MET A 72 39.21 34.92 24.89
CA MET A 72 40.16 34.51 25.92
C MET A 72 41.62 34.69 25.46
N LEU A 73 41.90 34.46 24.18
CA LEU A 73 43.22 34.62 23.57
C LEU A 73 43.55 36.05 23.10
N ASP A 74 42.62 37.01 23.26
CA ASP A 74 42.74 38.38 22.73
C ASP A 74 42.90 38.47 21.20
N GLN A 75 42.39 37.49 20.47
CA GLN A 75 42.55 37.34 19.01
C GLN A 75 41.21 37.34 18.26
N VAL A 76 40.23 38.12 18.70
CA VAL A 76 38.88 38.21 18.08
C VAL A 76 38.92 38.48 16.57
N GLY A 77 39.92 39.25 16.10
CA GLY A 77 40.14 39.55 14.68
C GLY A 77 40.28 38.32 13.77
N ARG A 78 40.65 37.16 14.34
CA ARG A 78 40.91 35.94 13.57
C ARG A 78 39.64 35.14 13.25
N ILE A 79 38.47 35.54 13.76
CA ILE A 79 37.20 34.82 13.50
C ILE A 79 36.87 34.69 12.01
N GLU A 80 37.22 35.69 11.19
CA GLU A 80 37.02 35.63 9.74
C GLU A 80 37.69 34.42 9.08
N HIS A 81 38.80 33.92 9.63
CA HIS A 81 39.50 32.76 9.07
C HIS A 81 38.70 31.47 9.25
N PHE A 82 37.88 31.38 10.30
CA PHE A 82 36.97 30.26 10.51
C PHE A 82 35.74 30.36 9.62
N ILE A 83 35.18 31.58 9.45
CA ILE A 83 34.02 31.83 8.59
C ILE A 83 34.35 31.53 7.14
N LYS A 84 35.47 32.07 6.61
CA LYS A 84 35.91 31.88 5.21
C LYS A 84 36.18 30.42 4.82
N ARG A 85 36.18 29.48 5.78
CA ARG A 85 36.42 28.04 5.55
C ARG A 85 35.12 27.22 5.38
N ASP A 86 33.95 27.83 5.60
CA ASP A 86 32.64 27.15 5.52
C ASP A 86 32.21 26.80 4.07
N GLN A 87 32.92 27.30 3.06
CA GLN A 87 32.60 27.14 1.63
C GLN A 87 31.16 27.54 1.28
N LEU A 88 30.58 28.49 2.01
CA LEU A 88 29.17 28.90 1.90
C LEU A 88 28.15 27.76 2.12
N GLN A 89 28.56 26.68 2.80
CA GLN A 89 27.67 25.60 3.19
C GLN A 89 27.00 25.95 4.53
N ALA A 90 25.73 25.57 4.70
CA ALA A 90 24.94 25.84 5.91
C ALA A 90 25.39 24.97 7.11
N ARG A 91 26.61 25.18 7.61
CA ARG A 91 27.20 24.46 8.75
C ARG A 91 27.71 25.46 9.81
N HIS A 92 27.30 25.24 11.06
CA HIS A 92 27.77 26.04 12.21
C HIS A 92 29.29 25.87 12.42
N ILE A 93 30.04 26.97 12.61
CA ILE A 93 31.50 26.92 12.77
C ILE A 93 31.94 26.18 14.03
N ASP A 94 31.16 26.21 15.12
CA ASP A 94 31.47 25.47 16.35
C ASP A 94 31.42 23.94 16.15
N SER A 95 30.75 23.45 15.11
CA SER A 95 30.74 22.02 14.75
C SER A 95 32.08 21.51 14.21
N LEU A 96 33.05 22.40 14.02
CA LEU A 96 34.44 22.04 13.69
C LEU A 96 35.25 21.66 14.92
N LEU A 97 34.78 22.00 16.13
CA LEU A 97 35.45 21.65 17.37
C LEU A 97 35.22 20.17 17.74
N PRO A 98 36.22 19.47 18.29
CA PRO A 98 37.60 19.93 18.49
C PRO A 98 38.41 19.92 17.17
N VAL A 99 39.09 21.03 16.87
CA VAL A 99 39.90 21.19 15.65
C VAL A 99 41.30 20.61 15.88
N THR A 100 41.83 19.90 14.89
CA THR A 100 43.19 19.34 14.96
C THR A 100 44.26 20.43 14.95
N LYS A 101 45.42 20.14 15.53
CA LYS A 101 46.57 21.06 15.54
C LYS A 101 47.00 21.46 14.13
N PHE A 102 46.95 20.54 13.17
CA PHE A 102 47.28 20.77 11.77
C PHE A 102 46.29 21.74 11.09
N ASP A 103 44.98 21.52 11.29
CA ASP A 103 43.94 22.39 10.73
C ASP A 103 43.98 23.80 11.32
N LEU A 104 44.29 23.93 12.61
CA LEU A 104 44.44 25.23 13.26
C LEU A 104 45.61 26.03 12.70
N ARG A 105 46.77 25.39 12.46
CA ARG A 105 47.93 26.06 11.84
C ARG A 105 47.62 26.56 10.44
N THR A 106 46.88 25.76 9.68
CA THR A 106 46.43 26.14 8.32
C THR A 106 45.41 27.29 8.36
N THR A 107 44.50 27.27 9.33
CA THR A 107 43.40 28.25 9.44
C THR A 107 43.89 29.59 9.99
N LEU A 108 44.65 29.57 11.08
CA LEU A 108 45.13 30.77 11.77
C LEU A 108 46.42 31.33 11.18
N LYS A 109 47.14 30.56 10.36
CA LYS A 109 48.43 30.90 9.74
C LYS A 109 49.46 31.41 10.75
N ASP A 110 49.40 30.89 11.96
CA ASP A 110 50.22 31.31 13.10
C ASP A 110 50.34 30.15 14.08
N ASP A 111 51.53 29.57 14.16
CA ASP A 111 51.79 28.36 14.94
C ASP A 111 51.64 28.61 16.45
N TYR A 112 51.98 29.80 16.94
CA TYR A 112 51.87 30.12 18.37
C TYR A 112 50.41 30.19 18.81
N PHE A 113 49.58 30.94 18.07
CA PHE A 113 48.16 31.04 18.39
C PHE A 113 47.39 29.76 18.09
N ALA A 114 47.79 28.97 17.09
CA ALA A 114 47.23 27.64 16.84
C ALA A 114 47.45 26.69 18.03
N ASP A 115 48.65 26.72 18.63
CA ASP A 115 48.97 25.91 19.80
C ASP A 115 48.16 26.36 21.04
N GLN A 116 48.01 27.68 21.25
CA GLN A 116 47.19 28.22 22.35
C GLN A 116 45.69 27.91 22.19
N PHE A 117 45.15 28.03 20.97
CA PHE A 117 43.78 27.67 20.65
C PHE A 117 43.55 26.17 20.87
N TYR A 118 44.48 25.33 20.40
CA TYR A 118 44.39 23.87 20.53
C TYR A 118 44.29 23.43 21.99
N LEU A 119 45.00 24.09 22.91
CA LEU A 119 44.93 23.80 24.34
C LEU A 119 43.64 24.34 24.97
N SER A 120 43.22 25.55 24.60
CA SER A 120 42.07 26.22 25.20
C SER A 120 40.73 25.58 24.81
N GLN A 121 40.63 24.99 23.61
CA GLN A 121 39.35 24.48 23.10
C GLN A 121 38.67 23.44 23.99
N TRP A 122 39.46 22.63 24.70
CA TRP A 122 38.93 21.48 25.46
C TRP A 122 38.02 21.92 26.61
N GLU A 123 38.21 23.12 27.15
CA GLU A 123 37.34 23.69 28.19
C GLU A 123 35.94 24.04 27.65
N PHE A 124 35.83 24.36 26.35
CA PHE A 124 34.58 24.73 25.68
C PHE A 124 33.90 23.55 24.97
N CYS A 125 34.60 22.42 24.89
CA CYS A 125 34.17 21.20 24.18
C CYS A 125 33.62 20.11 25.13
N ALA A 126 33.25 20.46 26.36
CA ALA A 126 32.65 19.50 27.28
C ALA A 126 31.36 18.89 26.66
N PRO A 127 31.24 17.54 26.61
CA PRO A 127 30.13 16.90 25.90
C PRO A 127 28.80 17.15 26.60
N VAL A 128 27.72 17.33 25.83
CA VAL A 128 26.35 17.32 26.33
C VAL A 128 25.80 15.91 26.20
N PHE A 129 25.34 15.34 27.31
CA PHE A 129 24.82 13.98 27.34
C PHE A 129 23.33 13.97 27.00
N THR A 130 22.99 13.19 25.98
CA THR A 130 21.62 12.81 25.65
C THR A 130 21.36 11.37 26.12
N ARG A 131 20.13 11.04 26.50
CA ARG A 131 19.77 9.62 26.70
C ARG A 131 19.84 8.90 25.35
N LYS A 132 20.23 7.61 25.35
CA LYS A 132 20.37 6.74 24.16
C LYS A 132 21.59 7.01 23.26
N THR A 133 22.77 7.25 23.83
CA THR A 133 24.02 7.30 23.05
C THR A 133 24.67 5.93 22.94
N ILE A 134 25.08 5.53 21.73
CA ILE A 134 26.02 4.41 21.55
C ILE A 134 27.32 4.66 22.33
N PRO A 135 28.02 3.62 22.81
CA PRO A 135 29.32 3.79 23.47
C PRO A 135 30.28 4.61 22.60
N ARG A 136 30.92 5.63 23.20
CA ARG A 136 31.87 6.51 22.52
C ARG A 136 33.24 6.43 23.18
N ILE A 137 34.28 6.48 22.35
CA ILE A 137 35.66 6.64 22.79
C ILE A 137 35.96 8.13 22.75
N PHE A 138 36.30 8.71 23.90
CA PHE A 138 36.68 10.12 24.00
C PHE A 138 38.21 10.26 23.93
N ASP A 139 38.66 11.36 23.33
CA ASP A 139 40.07 11.76 23.42
C ASP A 139 40.42 12.08 24.89
N ARG A 140 41.66 11.77 25.29
CA ARG A 140 42.14 11.99 26.67
C ARG A 140 42.06 13.44 27.13
N HIS A 141 42.06 14.41 26.21
CA HIS A 141 41.99 15.82 26.54
C HIS A 141 40.55 16.31 26.75
N VAL A 142 39.52 15.51 26.41
CA VAL A 142 38.12 15.89 26.65
C VAL A 142 37.87 16.12 28.14
N VAL A 143 37.29 17.26 28.49
CA VAL A 143 36.84 17.56 29.85
C VAL A 143 35.41 17.04 30.01
N LEU A 144 35.21 16.06 30.90
CA LEU A 144 33.87 15.52 31.16
C LEU A 144 33.15 16.40 32.21
N PRO A 145 31.89 16.81 32.00
CA PRO A 145 31.14 17.70 32.89
C PRO A 145 30.57 16.94 34.11
N PHE A 146 31.40 16.15 34.79
CA PHE A 146 31.02 15.43 36.00
C PHE A 146 31.30 16.31 37.21
N ILE A 147 30.28 16.71 37.97
CA ILE A 147 30.47 17.50 39.20
C ILE A 147 30.81 16.58 40.37
N ARG A 148 30.32 15.35 40.36
CA ARG A 148 30.60 14.34 41.39
C ARG A 148 30.98 13.01 40.74
N LYS A 149 31.93 12.30 41.36
CA LYS A 149 32.43 11.00 40.92
C LYS A 149 32.73 10.14 42.14
N GLU A 150 31.91 9.12 42.36
CA GLU A 150 32.03 8.19 43.49
C GLU A 150 32.36 6.80 42.99
N TRP A 151 33.32 6.15 43.62
CA TRP A 151 33.66 4.77 43.29
C TRP A 151 32.58 3.81 43.82
N VAL A 152 32.15 2.85 43.01
CA VAL A 152 31.12 1.85 43.38
C VAL A 152 31.73 0.46 43.54
N ALA A 153 32.39 -0.05 42.50
CA ALA A 153 32.98 -1.38 42.47
C ALA A 153 34.00 -1.52 41.34
N ALA A 154 34.83 -2.57 41.38
CA ALA A 154 35.69 -2.96 40.26
C ALA A 154 35.62 -4.48 40.03
N GLY A 155 35.71 -4.90 38.76
CA GLY A 155 35.80 -6.30 38.33
C GLY A 155 36.94 -6.51 37.33
N ALA A 156 37.05 -7.73 36.79
CA ALA A 156 38.16 -8.11 35.89
C ALA A 156 38.26 -7.28 34.59
N TYR A 157 37.18 -6.61 34.20
CA TYR A 157 37.07 -5.88 32.92
C TYR A 157 36.75 -4.39 33.08
N GLY A 158 36.76 -3.84 34.30
CA GLY A 158 36.54 -2.40 34.50
C GLY A 158 36.17 -1.97 35.92
N ALA A 159 36.10 -0.65 36.12
CA ALA A 159 35.66 -0.01 37.35
C ALA A 159 34.36 0.77 37.11
N VAL A 160 33.43 0.68 38.06
CA VAL A 160 32.12 1.33 38.02
C VAL A 160 32.13 2.52 38.98
N TYR A 161 31.71 3.67 38.48
CA TYR A 161 31.56 4.91 39.26
C TYR A 161 30.13 5.40 39.17
N ARG A 162 29.62 5.95 40.28
CA ARG A 162 28.42 6.77 40.29
C ARG A 162 28.83 8.21 40.01
N ILE A 163 28.27 8.80 38.96
CA ILE A 163 28.61 10.16 38.53
C ILE A 163 27.40 11.08 38.60
N GLU A 164 27.64 12.35 38.84
CA GLU A 164 26.65 13.42 38.71
C GLU A 164 27.09 14.36 37.59
N ILE A 165 26.27 14.49 36.55
CA ILE A 165 26.56 15.33 35.37
C ILE A 165 26.03 16.74 35.61
N HIS A 166 26.76 17.77 35.19
CA HIS A 166 26.31 19.16 35.29
C HIS A 166 24.93 19.36 34.62
N PRO A 167 23.96 20.05 35.23
CA PRO A 167 22.60 20.21 34.69
C PRO A 167 22.56 20.72 33.24
N ASP A 168 23.35 21.74 32.90
CA ASP A 168 23.44 22.28 31.53
C ASP A 168 24.04 21.33 30.49
N HIS A 169 24.62 20.22 30.94
CA HIS A 169 25.13 19.14 30.07
C HIS A 169 24.18 17.94 30.01
N ARG A 170 22.92 18.12 30.41
CA ARG A 170 21.83 17.16 30.27
C ARG A 170 20.84 17.70 29.24
N SER A 171 20.53 16.94 28.19
CA SER A 171 19.47 17.33 27.25
C SER A 171 18.09 17.31 27.94
N VAL A 172 17.35 18.42 27.87
CA VAL A 172 16.01 18.64 28.49
C VAL A 172 14.88 17.93 27.71
N SER A 173 15.20 17.06 26.76
CA SER A 173 14.20 16.29 26.01
C SER A 173 13.53 15.21 26.89
N GLY A 174 12.41 15.59 27.52
CA GLY A 174 11.36 14.72 28.07
C GLY A 174 11.69 13.95 29.35
N ASP A 175 11.12 14.41 30.47
CA ASP A 175 11.06 13.71 31.77
C ASP A 175 10.22 12.42 31.72
N ALA A 176 10.59 11.44 30.91
CA ALA A 176 10.13 10.07 31.11
C ALA A 176 11.12 9.36 32.04
N THR A 177 10.73 9.11 33.29
CA THR A 177 11.44 8.14 34.13
C THR A 177 11.40 6.79 33.41
N THR A 178 12.56 6.24 33.04
CA THR A 178 12.60 4.89 32.48
C THR A 178 12.30 3.92 33.63
N GLU A 179 11.16 3.26 33.56
CA GLU A 179 10.68 2.34 34.59
C GLU A 179 10.56 0.92 34.04
N THR A 180 10.47 -0.09 34.90
CA THR A 180 10.24 -1.46 34.44
C THR A 180 8.78 -1.67 34.06
N LEU A 181 8.48 -2.60 33.16
CA LEU A 181 7.12 -3.01 32.83
C LEU A 181 6.37 -3.45 34.10
N ARG A 182 7.05 -4.04 35.09
CA ARG A 182 6.45 -4.34 36.40
C ARG A 182 5.91 -3.09 37.08
N LYS A 183 6.68 -1.99 37.11
CA LYS A 183 6.23 -0.73 37.70
C LYS A 183 5.08 -0.13 36.89
N TYR A 184 5.16 -0.16 35.56
CA TYR A 184 4.07 0.27 34.69
C TYR A 184 2.75 -0.46 35.00
N LEU A 185 2.77 -1.79 35.17
CA LEU A 185 1.59 -2.58 35.51
C LEU A 185 1.01 -2.29 36.92
N GLN A 186 1.75 -1.57 37.76
CA GLN A 186 1.30 -1.13 39.09
C GLN A 186 0.71 0.29 39.07
N GLN A 187 0.93 1.04 37.99
CA GLN A 187 0.37 2.39 37.83
C GLN A 187 -1.11 2.32 37.43
N GLU A 188 -1.85 3.37 37.77
CA GLU A 188 -3.23 3.53 37.31
C GLU A 188 -3.31 3.53 35.79
N ARG A 189 -4.36 2.90 35.25
CA ARG A 189 -4.52 2.83 33.80
C ARG A 189 -4.74 4.22 33.23
N ASN A 190 -4.00 4.57 32.18
CA ASN A 190 -4.25 5.81 31.46
C ASN A 190 -5.44 5.61 30.51
N THR A 191 -6.62 6.10 30.90
CA THR A 191 -7.85 5.98 30.09
C THR A 191 -7.79 6.76 28.77
N ALA A 192 -6.80 7.64 28.60
CA ALA A 192 -6.60 8.39 27.36
C ALA A 192 -5.79 7.62 26.30
N VAL A 193 -5.08 6.55 26.67
CA VAL A 193 -4.27 5.77 25.71
C VAL A 193 -5.18 4.80 24.97
N HIS A 194 -5.29 4.96 23.66
CA HIS A 194 -6.10 4.10 22.81
C HIS A 194 -5.50 2.69 22.73
N HIS A 195 -6.34 1.66 22.60
CA HIS A 195 -5.89 0.25 22.54
C HIS A 195 -4.82 0.00 21.45
N SER A 196 -4.85 0.74 20.34
CA SER A 196 -3.87 0.66 19.24
C SER A 196 -2.44 0.96 19.68
N GLU A 197 -2.24 1.96 20.54
CA GLU A 197 -0.90 2.31 21.05
C GLU A 197 -0.37 1.20 21.97
N THR A 198 -1.25 0.52 22.72
CA THR A 198 -0.81 -0.61 23.53
C THR A 198 -0.49 -1.84 22.67
N PHE A 199 -1.30 -2.12 21.63
CA PHE A 199 -0.96 -3.15 20.66
C PHE A 199 0.39 -2.87 19.99
N HIS A 200 0.67 -1.60 19.67
CA HIS A 200 1.96 -1.17 19.13
C HIS A 200 3.11 -1.43 20.11
N LEU A 201 2.97 -1.08 21.39
CA LEU A 201 3.97 -1.39 22.42
C LEU A 201 4.29 -2.90 22.49
N VAL A 202 3.25 -3.73 22.47
CA VAL A 202 3.38 -5.20 22.53
C VAL A 202 4.00 -5.75 21.25
N ALA A 203 3.63 -5.22 20.08
CA ALA A 203 4.22 -5.58 18.78
C ALA A 203 5.70 -5.20 18.70
N GLY A 204 6.06 -4.02 19.23
CA GLY A 204 7.44 -3.57 19.38
C GLY A 204 8.26 -4.52 20.26
N LEU A 205 7.73 -4.94 21.41
CA LEU A 205 8.40 -5.93 22.27
C LEU A 205 8.53 -7.30 21.58
N ALA A 206 7.51 -7.76 20.85
CA ALA A 206 7.57 -9.00 20.07
C ALA A 206 8.69 -8.94 19.03
N SER A 207 8.85 -7.80 18.36
CA SER A 207 9.91 -7.60 17.37
C SER A 207 11.31 -7.69 17.99
N ALA A 208 11.49 -7.20 19.23
CA ALA A 208 12.75 -7.33 19.96
C ALA A 208 13.06 -8.80 20.28
N VAL A 209 12.05 -9.57 20.70
CA VAL A 209 12.18 -11.02 20.93
C VAL A 209 12.53 -11.75 19.62
N TRP A 210 11.90 -11.39 18.51
CA TRP A 210 12.23 -11.97 17.20
C TRP A 210 13.65 -11.63 16.75
N ALA A 211 14.08 -10.38 16.90
CA ALA A 211 15.44 -9.95 16.60
C ALA A 211 16.48 -10.70 17.43
N MET A 212 16.18 -10.98 18.71
CA MET A 212 17.03 -11.83 19.57
C MET A 212 17.07 -13.29 19.07
N HIS A 213 15.95 -13.82 18.59
CA HIS A 213 15.85 -15.22 18.14
C HIS A 213 16.60 -15.52 16.84
N GLU A 214 16.83 -14.50 16.02
CA GLU A 214 17.50 -14.57 14.71
C GLU A 214 18.71 -13.61 14.65
N PHE A 215 19.41 -13.45 15.78
CA PHE A 215 20.52 -12.52 15.92
C PHE A 215 21.72 -12.89 15.01
N VAL A 216 22.28 -11.91 14.30
CA VAL A 216 23.44 -12.10 13.40
C VAL A 216 24.58 -11.19 13.83
N PHE A 217 25.80 -11.75 13.95
CA PHE A 217 27.00 -11.01 14.36
C PHE A 217 27.76 -10.46 13.14
N GLY A 218 27.98 -9.14 13.08
CA GLY A 218 28.86 -8.49 12.09
C GLY A 218 28.32 -8.43 10.65
N SER A 219 29.04 -7.70 9.79
CA SER A 219 28.75 -7.51 8.35
C SER A 219 29.25 -8.65 7.46
N SER A 220 29.76 -9.73 8.03
CA SER A 220 30.25 -10.91 7.31
C SER A 220 29.17 -12.00 7.24
N ASP A 221 28.84 -12.40 6.02
CA ASP A 221 27.63 -13.11 5.60
C ASP A 221 27.51 -14.58 6.05
N HIS A 222 28.21 -15.04 7.10
CA HIS A 222 28.50 -16.47 7.24
C HIS A 222 28.04 -17.22 8.50
N GLN A 223 27.53 -16.62 9.57
CA GLN A 223 26.90 -17.42 10.64
C GLN A 223 25.73 -16.71 11.34
N ALA A 224 24.51 -17.05 10.94
CA ALA A 224 23.32 -16.72 11.72
C ALA A 224 23.37 -17.45 13.08
N HIS A 225 23.26 -16.71 14.18
CA HIS A 225 23.23 -17.27 15.52
C HIS A 225 21.78 -17.35 16.00
N LYS A 226 21.42 -18.46 16.64
CA LYS A 226 20.11 -18.58 17.30
C LYS A 226 20.29 -18.09 18.73
N GLY A 227 19.70 -16.95 19.03
CA GLY A 227 19.66 -16.38 20.37
C GLY A 227 18.36 -16.71 21.10
N HIS A 228 18.40 -16.67 22.43
CA HIS A 228 17.21 -16.62 23.28
C HIS A 228 17.56 -15.97 24.62
N HIS A 229 16.58 -15.30 25.23
CA HIS A 229 16.81 -14.40 26.36
C HIS A 229 17.01 -15.15 27.69
N ASP A 230 16.33 -16.29 27.85
CA ASP A 230 16.35 -17.17 29.03
C ASP A 230 15.65 -16.61 30.30
N ASP A 231 15.44 -15.28 30.40
CA ASP A 231 14.81 -14.63 31.57
C ASP A 231 13.79 -13.52 31.21
N LEU A 232 12.85 -13.80 30.29
CA LEU A 232 11.81 -12.83 29.94
C LEU A 232 10.79 -12.68 31.07
N ARG A 233 10.68 -11.46 31.61
CA ARG A 233 9.72 -11.08 32.65
C ARG A 233 9.55 -9.56 32.70
N PRO A 234 8.47 -9.03 33.32
CA PRO A 234 8.22 -7.59 33.38
C PRO A 234 9.32 -6.76 34.06
N ASP A 235 10.17 -7.38 34.88
CA ASP A 235 11.31 -6.72 35.52
C ASP A 235 12.45 -6.40 34.52
N ASN A 236 12.55 -7.21 33.46
CA ASN A 236 13.60 -7.15 32.43
C ASN A 236 13.11 -6.48 31.14
N VAL A 237 11.95 -5.81 31.21
CA VAL A 237 11.43 -4.98 30.13
C VAL A 237 11.33 -3.56 30.67
N LEU A 238 11.96 -2.60 30.00
CA LEU A 238 11.91 -1.19 30.35
C LEU A 238 10.84 -0.49 29.52
N PHE A 239 10.13 0.46 30.13
CA PHE A 239 9.22 1.37 29.47
C PHE A 239 9.81 2.78 29.54
N ASP A 240 10.02 3.41 28.39
CA ASP A 240 10.61 4.75 28.29
C ASP A 240 9.58 5.87 28.09
N GLY A 241 8.29 5.57 28.29
CA GLY A 241 7.16 6.46 28.01
C GLY A 241 6.57 6.30 26.61
N SER A 242 7.32 5.72 25.67
CA SER A 242 6.89 5.55 24.27
C SER A 242 7.06 4.14 23.73
N ARG A 243 7.98 3.34 24.29
CA ARG A 243 8.36 2.02 23.79
C ARG A 243 8.72 1.07 24.92
N LEU A 244 8.52 -0.23 24.67
CA LEU A 244 9.02 -1.31 25.50
C LEU A 244 10.40 -1.77 24.98
N ILE A 245 11.37 -1.84 25.87
CA ILE A 245 12.77 -2.14 25.57
C ILE A 245 13.16 -3.40 26.33
N LEU A 246 13.66 -4.41 25.62
CA LEU A 246 14.19 -5.62 26.23
C LEU A 246 15.54 -5.32 26.91
N ALA A 247 15.70 -5.73 28.17
CA ALA A 247 16.88 -5.47 29.00
C ALA A 247 17.30 -6.72 29.79
N ASP A 248 18.46 -6.64 30.45
CA ASP A 248 19.06 -7.70 31.27
C ASP A 248 19.34 -9.02 30.53
N PHE A 249 20.36 -8.99 29.67
CA PHE A 249 20.85 -10.15 28.92
C PHE A 249 21.80 -11.05 29.73
N GLY A 250 21.88 -10.89 31.05
CA GLY A 250 22.85 -11.60 31.90
C GLY A 250 22.75 -13.13 31.83
N LEU A 251 21.57 -13.64 31.49
CA LEU A 251 21.30 -15.08 31.32
C LEU A 251 21.18 -15.52 29.86
N SER A 252 21.22 -14.59 28.91
CA SER A 252 21.00 -14.86 27.48
C SER A 252 22.03 -15.81 26.88
N SER A 253 21.63 -16.51 25.83
CA SER A 253 22.46 -17.50 25.14
C SER A 253 22.48 -17.26 23.64
N LEU A 254 23.65 -17.38 23.02
CA LEU A 254 23.85 -17.31 21.56
C LEU A 254 24.53 -18.59 21.09
N LYS A 255 23.99 -19.23 20.05
CA LYS A 255 24.53 -20.48 19.47
C LYS A 255 24.66 -20.38 17.95
N ALA A 256 25.69 -21.00 17.39
CA ALA A 256 25.86 -21.07 15.93
C ALA A 256 24.83 -22.02 15.28
N SER A 257 24.34 -21.70 14.07
CA SER A 257 23.54 -22.65 13.27
C SER A 257 24.48 -23.76 12.76
N PRO A 258 24.32 -25.06 13.14
CA PRO A 258 23.06 -25.81 13.25
C PRO A 258 22.66 -26.25 14.68
N GLU A 259 23.24 -25.69 15.73
CA GLU A 259 22.98 -26.15 17.10
C GLU A 259 21.51 -26.02 17.52
N ASN A 260 21.03 -26.97 18.35
CA ASN A 260 19.71 -26.87 18.94
C ASN A 260 19.68 -25.74 19.99
N SER A 261 18.52 -25.10 20.17
CA SER A 261 18.38 -23.98 21.09
C SER A 261 18.39 -24.38 22.58
N LYS A 262 18.72 -25.64 22.93
CA LYS A 262 18.64 -26.14 24.32
C LYS A 262 19.89 -25.74 25.10
N THR A 263 19.75 -24.97 26.17
CA THR A 263 20.88 -24.53 27.02
C THR A 263 20.86 -25.20 28.40
N THR A 264 22.03 -25.27 29.05
CA THR A 264 22.16 -25.69 30.46
C THR A 264 21.64 -24.59 31.39
N PHE A 265 21.36 -24.98 32.63
CA PHE A 265 20.75 -24.13 33.64
C PHE A 265 21.62 -22.92 34.06
N LYS A 266 21.00 -21.74 34.27
CA LYS A 266 21.69 -20.50 34.67
C LYS A 266 21.04 -19.69 35.82
N GLY A 267 20.10 -20.25 36.60
CA GLY A 267 19.52 -19.54 37.76
C GLY A 267 18.45 -18.49 37.42
N ARG A 268 17.31 -18.94 36.87
CA ARG A 268 16.19 -18.05 36.48
C ARG A 268 15.43 -17.54 37.71
N GLN A 269 14.84 -16.35 37.60
CA GLN A 269 14.03 -15.77 38.67
C GLN A 269 12.61 -15.48 38.16
N GLY A 270 11.58 -15.73 38.99
CA GLY A 270 10.20 -15.26 38.75
C GLY A 270 9.20 -16.34 38.28
N PHE A 271 7.95 -15.93 38.03
CA PHE A 271 6.80 -16.82 37.78
C PHE A 271 6.35 -16.89 36.31
N TYR A 272 7.21 -16.48 35.37
CA TYR A 272 6.96 -16.50 33.92
C TYR A 272 7.57 -17.74 33.23
N GLN A 273 8.05 -18.70 34.03
CA GLN A 273 8.71 -19.90 33.56
C GLN A 273 7.71 -20.87 32.90
N PRO A 274 8.09 -21.51 31.78
CA PRO A 274 7.27 -22.54 31.16
C PRO A 274 7.34 -23.91 31.88
N PRO A 275 6.34 -24.78 31.69
CA PRO A 275 6.28 -26.10 32.33
C PRO A 275 7.44 -27.03 31.99
N GLU A 276 7.98 -26.97 30.76
CA GLU A 276 9.11 -27.83 30.38
C GLU A 276 10.45 -27.39 31.00
N CYS A 277 10.49 -26.22 31.62
CA CYS A 277 11.69 -25.67 32.24
C CYS A 277 11.78 -25.93 33.74
N ALA A 278 10.74 -26.48 34.39
CA ALA A 278 10.76 -26.87 35.80
C ALA A 278 9.81 -28.03 36.10
N ASP A 279 10.31 -29.02 36.83
CA ASP A 279 9.52 -29.99 37.55
C ASP A 279 9.15 -29.41 38.93
N LEU A 280 7.85 -29.20 39.13
CA LEU A 280 7.25 -28.70 40.38
C LEU A 280 7.12 -29.80 41.45
N GLY A 281 7.72 -30.97 41.25
CA GLY A 281 7.85 -32.05 42.23
C GLY A 281 8.82 -31.72 43.37
N HIS A 282 8.97 -32.67 44.30
CA HIS A 282 9.97 -32.59 45.36
C HIS A 282 11.00 -33.72 45.15
N PRO A 283 12.30 -33.41 44.95
CA PRO A 283 12.90 -32.08 44.95
C PRO A 283 12.56 -31.26 43.70
N TYR A 284 12.43 -29.94 43.87
CA TYR A 284 12.27 -29.01 42.76
C TYR A 284 13.44 -29.13 41.79
N LYS A 285 13.16 -29.30 40.49
CA LYS A 285 14.20 -29.54 39.49
C LYS A 285 13.98 -28.71 38.25
N GLU A 286 14.96 -27.88 37.90
CA GLU A 286 14.90 -27.04 36.70
C GLU A 286 15.57 -27.71 35.50
N HIS A 287 15.12 -27.30 34.31
CA HIS A 287 15.54 -27.82 33.03
C HIS A 287 15.98 -26.71 32.08
N GLY A 288 16.61 -27.09 30.96
CA GLY A 288 17.08 -26.15 29.95
C GLY A 288 15.97 -25.33 29.31
N ALA A 289 16.29 -24.14 28.81
CA ALA A 289 15.37 -23.30 28.05
C ALA A 289 15.58 -23.44 26.55
N THR A 290 14.60 -22.97 25.81
CA THR A 290 14.63 -22.86 24.36
C THR A 290 13.95 -21.55 23.92
N ARG A 291 14.00 -21.23 22.63
CA ARG A 291 13.19 -20.14 22.05
C ARG A 291 11.69 -20.28 22.35
N ALA A 292 11.17 -21.50 22.45
CA ALA A 292 9.77 -21.73 22.80
C ALA A 292 9.47 -21.33 24.26
N SER A 293 10.49 -21.32 25.13
CA SER A 293 10.40 -20.88 26.52
C SER A 293 10.21 -19.36 26.59
N ASP A 294 10.97 -18.60 25.80
CA ASP A 294 10.78 -17.15 25.66
C ASP A 294 9.37 -16.80 25.16
N ILE A 295 8.84 -17.53 24.17
CA ILE A 295 7.48 -17.29 23.64
C ILE A 295 6.40 -17.53 24.70
N PHE A 296 6.59 -18.50 25.59
CA PHE A 296 5.67 -18.72 26.70
C PHE A 296 5.71 -17.57 27.70
N ALA A 297 6.90 -17.16 28.11
CA ALA A 297 7.08 -16.03 29.02
C ALA A 297 6.52 -14.73 28.43
N PHE A 298 6.73 -14.51 27.12
CA PHE A 298 6.14 -13.40 26.38
C PHE A 298 4.59 -13.45 26.38
N GLY A 299 3.99 -14.62 26.14
CA GLY A 299 2.53 -14.80 26.25
C GLY A 299 1.98 -14.50 27.65
N CYS A 300 2.72 -14.87 28.70
CA CYS A 300 2.38 -14.54 30.08
C CYS A 300 2.43 -13.01 30.34
N MET A 301 3.43 -12.30 29.80
CA MET A 301 3.51 -10.84 29.87
C MET A 301 2.35 -10.16 29.13
N ILE A 302 1.98 -10.66 27.94
CA ILE A 302 0.81 -10.16 27.21
C ILE A 302 -0.46 -10.30 28.05
N ALA A 303 -0.67 -11.44 28.71
CA ALA A 303 -1.83 -11.64 29.57
C ALA A 303 -1.90 -10.62 30.70
N ASP A 304 -0.77 -10.34 31.38
CA ASP A 304 -0.72 -9.30 32.41
C ASP A 304 -0.99 -7.89 31.84
N ILE A 305 -0.48 -7.55 30.65
CA ILE A 305 -0.75 -6.27 29.97
C ILE A 305 -2.25 -6.15 29.63
N VAL A 306 -2.86 -7.19 29.07
CA VAL A 306 -4.29 -7.20 28.70
C VAL A 306 -5.17 -7.07 29.95
N VAL A 307 -4.82 -7.73 31.05
CA VAL A 307 -5.52 -7.60 32.34
C VAL A 307 -5.40 -6.18 32.88
N HIS A 308 -4.22 -5.57 32.82
CA HIS A 308 -4.01 -4.18 33.22
C HIS A 308 -4.85 -3.20 32.41
N LEU A 309 -4.94 -3.37 31.08
CA LEU A 309 -5.81 -2.55 30.25
C LEU A 309 -7.29 -2.66 30.66
N ALA A 310 -7.76 -3.90 30.85
CA ALA A 310 -9.16 -4.16 31.15
C ALA A 310 -9.56 -3.67 32.55
N LYS A 311 -8.70 -3.87 33.56
CA LYS A 311 -9.06 -3.76 34.99
C LYS A 311 -8.09 -2.92 35.84
N GLY A 312 -7.06 -2.34 35.25
CA GLY A 312 -6.04 -1.58 35.97
C GLY A 312 -5.16 -2.44 36.91
N PRO A 313 -4.38 -1.79 37.81
CA PRO A 313 -3.43 -2.48 38.68
C PRO A 313 -4.09 -3.42 39.69
N ALA A 314 -5.32 -3.13 40.12
CA ALA A 314 -6.12 -4.01 40.98
C ALA A 314 -6.42 -5.33 40.27
N GLY A 315 -6.81 -5.29 38.99
CA GLY A 315 -7.07 -6.50 38.21
C GLY A 315 -5.84 -7.38 38.00
N VAL A 316 -4.65 -6.78 37.85
CA VAL A 316 -3.39 -7.55 37.77
C VAL A 316 -3.12 -8.29 39.08
N LYS A 317 -3.34 -7.64 40.23
CA LYS A 317 -3.21 -8.28 41.55
C LYS A 317 -4.25 -9.39 41.75
N GLU A 318 -5.50 -9.17 41.35
CA GLU A 318 -6.55 -10.20 41.37
C GLU A 318 -6.17 -11.40 40.50
N PHE A 319 -5.62 -11.15 39.30
CA PHE A 319 -5.21 -12.20 38.39
C PHE A 319 -4.02 -13.01 38.93
N GLU A 320 -3.06 -12.34 39.56
CA GLU A 320 -1.95 -12.99 40.27
C GLU A 320 -2.44 -13.83 41.45
N ALA A 321 -3.36 -13.29 42.27
CA ALA A 321 -3.96 -14.01 43.38
C ALA A 321 -4.75 -15.25 42.89
N ALA A 322 -5.55 -15.10 41.82
CA ALA A 322 -6.36 -16.18 41.25
C ALA A 322 -5.51 -17.34 40.69
N ARG A 323 -4.31 -17.06 40.18
CA ARG A 323 -3.38 -18.10 39.68
C ARG A 323 -2.44 -18.67 40.76
N THR A 324 -2.62 -18.28 42.02
CA THR A 324 -1.78 -18.75 43.14
C THR A 324 -2.11 -20.18 43.54
N PHE A 325 -1.10 -21.01 43.79
CA PHE A 325 -1.25 -22.33 44.40
C PHE A 325 -0.04 -22.75 45.23
N HIS A 326 -0.22 -23.70 46.14
CA HIS A 326 0.82 -24.18 47.05
C HIS A 326 1.31 -25.58 46.69
N ARG A 327 2.63 -25.77 46.72
CA ARG A 327 3.27 -27.09 46.74
C ARG A 327 4.41 -27.04 47.75
N GLN A 328 4.17 -27.56 48.96
CA GLN A 328 5.08 -27.39 50.08
C GLN A 328 6.52 -27.79 49.72
N PRO A 329 7.53 -26.95 50.09
CA PRO A 329 7.43 -25.74 50.91
C PRO A 329 7.18 -24.42 50.14
N ILE A 330 6.86 -24.46 48.83
CA ILE A 330 6.88 -23.30 47.93
C ILE A 330 5.44 -22.85 47.56
N THR A 331 5.23 -21.53 47.53
CA THR A 331 4.02 -20.90 46.96
C THR A 331 4.32 -20.41 45.55
N PHE A 332 3.47 -20.77 44.60
CA PHE A 332 3.64 -20.47 43.18
C PHE A 332 2.53 -19.56 42.69
N HIS A 333 2.88 -18.61 41.80
CA HIS A 333 1.92 -17.76 41.07
C HIS A 333 2.02 -18.02 39.55
N LEU A 334 2.15 -19.29 39.16
CA LEU A 334 2.44 -19.71 37.79
C LEU A 334 1.19 -19.75 36.90
N PHE A 335 1.40 -19.49 35.61
CA PHE A 335 0.36 -19.54 34.58
C PHE A 335 -0.05 -20.97 34.17
N HIS A 336 0.62 -21.98 34.73
CA HIS A 336 0.38 -23.39 34.48
C HIS A 336 0.47 -24.21 35.78
N LYS A 337 -0.11 -25.42 35.77
CA LYS A 337 0.00 -26.42 36.84
C LYS A 337 0.59 -27.70 36.24
N GLY A 338 1.91 -27.76 36.11
CA GLY A 338 2.58 -28.80 35.32
C GLY A 338 2.19 -28.70 33.84
N ASN A 339 1.74 -29.79 33.21
CA ASN A 339 1.43 -29.85 31.77
C ASN A 339 0.06 -29.26 31.37
N ARG A 340 -0.69 -28.67 32.30
CA ARG A 340 -1.99 -28.03 32.02
C ARG A 340 -1.92 -26.54 32.34
N ALA A 341 -2.72 -25.74 31.64
CA ALA A 341 -2.91 -24.34 31.99
C ALA A 341 -3.48 -24.21 33.42
N ASN A 342 -3.16 -23.13 34.11
CA ASN A 342 -3.79 -22.82 35.39
C ASN A 342 -5.27 -22.52 35.14
N ASP A 343 -6.18 -23.08 35.94
CA ASP A 343 -7.63 -22.95 35.74
C ASP A 343 -8.09 -21.49 35.67
N ALA A 344 -7.46 -20.60 36.46
CA ALA A 344 -7.74 -19.16 36.41
C ALA A 344 -7.29 -18.51 35.10
N VAL A 345 -6.18 -18.97 34.52
CA VAL A 345 -5.67 -18.49 33.22
C VAL A 345 -6.52 -19.08 32.09
N ALA A 346 -6.88 -20.36 32.17
CA ALA A 346 -7.75 -21.03 31.20
C ALA A 346 -9.13 -20.38 31.15
N ALA A 347 -9.78 -20.14 32.29
CA ALA A 347 -11.08 -19.46 32.35
C ALA A 347 -11.03 -18.02 31.80
N TYR A 348 -9.90 -17.33 31.95
CA TYR A 348 -9.70 -15.98 31.42
C TYR A 348 -9.48 -16.00 29.89
N LEU A 349 -8.74 -16.99 29.38
CA LEU A 349 -8.43 -17.13 27.96
C LEU A 349 -9.54 -17.83 27.16
N GLU A 350 -10.32 -18.76 27.73
CA GLU A 350 -11.46 -19.45 27.09
C GLU A 350 -12.59 -18.49 26.70
N LYS A 351 -12.69 -17.34 27.37
CA LYS A 351 -13.61 -16.27 26.95
C LYS A 351 -13.18 -15.55 25.67
N THR A 352 -11.96 -15.82 25.18
CA THR A 352 -11.27 -15.05 24.13
C THR A 352 -10.52 -15.91 23.10
N ALA A 353 -10.60 -17.24 23.13
CA ALA A 353 -9.77 -18.12 22.31
C ALA A 353 -10.54 -19.28 21.66
N THR A 354 -11.15 -19.03 20.50
CA THR A 354 -11.71 -20.05 19.61
C THR A 354 -10.82 -20.38 18.39
N GLU A 355 -9.65 -19.76 18.21
CA GLU A 355 -8.90 -19.86 16.95
C GLU A 355 -7.48 -20.45 17.02
N PHE A 356 -6.95 -20.81 18.19
CA PHE A 356 -5.56 -21.30 18.28
C PHE A 356 -5.50 -22.81 18.47
N GLY A 357 -5.55 -23.55 17.36
CA GLY A 357 -5.27 -24.98 17.32
C GLY A 357 -3.77 -25.33 17.42
N SER A 358 -3.50 -26.54 17.92
CA SER A 358 -2.23 -27.28 18.02
C SER A 358 -1.33 -27.06 19.26
N PRO A 359 -0.73 -28.14 19.84
CA PRO A 359 0.06 -28.12 21.08
C PRO A 359 1.49 -27.55 20.96
N LYS A 360 1.89 -26.95 19.83
CA LYS A 360 3.24 -26.41 19.63
C LYS A 360 3.23 -24.88 19.56
N ARG A 361 4.01 -24.23 20.43
CA ARG A 361 4.10 -22.77 20.49
C ARG A 361 4.59 -22.16 19.16
N PRO A 362 4.04 -21.01 18.73
CA PRO A 362 4.43 -20.36 17.47
C PRO A 362 5.86 -19.79 17.53
N LEU A 363 6.44 -19.51 16.36
CA LEU A 363 7.73 -18.80 16.25
C LEU A 363 7.58 -17.31 16.56
N ALA A 364 8.62 -16.66 17.10
CA ALA A 364 8.62 -15.22 17.40
C ALA A 364 8.21 -14.36 16.19
N ARG A 365 8.68 -14.71 14.99
CA ARG A 365 8.30 -14.06 13.73
C ARG A 365 6.80 -14.10 13.47
N LEU A 366 6.14 -15.22 13.76
CA LEU A 366 4.69 -15.40 13.57
C LEU A 366 3.89 -14.57 14.57
N VAL A 367 4.33 -14.58 15.84
CA VAL A 367 3.72 -13.77 16.90
C VAL A 367 3.85 -12.28 16.57
N THR A 368 5.05 -11.83 16.20
CA THR A 368 5.34 -10.43 15.83
C THR A 368 4.45 -9.99 14.68
N THR A 369 4.40 -10.78 13.60
CA THR A 369 3.63 -10.40 12.41
C THR A 369 2.14 -10.28 12.69
N LYS A 370 1.56 -11.22 13.47
CA LYS A 370 0.15 -11.13 13.89
C LYS A 370 -0.11 -9.90 14.75
N LEU A 371 0.78 -9.57 15.70
CA LEU A 371 0.61 -8.40 16.57
C LEU A 371 0.67 -7.09 15.78
N TYR A 372 1.56 -6.98 14.78
CA TYR A 372 1.57 -5.84 13.87
C TYR A 372 0.32 -5.76 13.00
N ASP A 373 -0.18 -6.88 12.50
CA ASP A 373 -1.44 -6.92 11.73
C ASP A 373 -2.63 -6.42 12.56
N PHE A 374 -2.75 -6.87 13.82
CA PHE A 374 -3.75 -6.35 14.76
C PHE A 374 -3.55 -4.87 15.06
N THR A 375 -2.30 -4.42 15.22
CA THR A 375 -1.99 -3.00 15.47
C THR A 375 -2.42 -2.13 14.30
N ILE A 376 -2.06 -2.51 13.08
CA ILE A 376 -2.42 -1.82 11.85
C ILE A 376 -3.95 -1.81 11.67
N ALA A 377 -4.63 -2.94 11.91
CA ALA A 377 -6.08 -3.02 11.87
C ALA A 377 -6.73 -2.03 12.87
N ALA A 378 -6.23 -1.94 14.10
CA ALA A 378 -6.74 -1.02 15.12
C ALA A 378 -6.53 0.46 14.74
N PHE A 379 -5.46 0.81 14.02
CA PHE A 379 -5.29 2.17 13.49
C PHE A 379 -6.22 2.45 12.31
N VAL A 380 -6.44 1.47 11.42
CA VAL A 380 -7.35 1.58 10.29
C VAL A 380 -8.80 1.78 10.76
N GLU A 381 -9.21 1.05 11.80
CA GLU A 381 -10.53 1.19 12.45
C GLU A 381 -10.73 2.61 13.03
N GLN A 382 -9.66 3.27 13.48
CA GLN A 382 -9.73 4.67 13.95
C GLN A 382 -9.82 5.68 12.80
N CYS A 383 -9.09 5.47 11.70
CA CYS A 383 -9.11 6.41 10.57
C CYS A 383 -10.44 6.36 9.79
N THR A 384 -11.09 5.20 9.74
CA THR A 384 -12.26 4.97 8.86
C THR A 384 -13.46 5.87 9.22
N PRO A 385 -13.88 6.01 10.50
CA PRO A 385 -14.95 6.95 10.88
C PRO A 385 -14.63 8.42 10.56
N LEU A 386 -13.36 8.82 10.63
CA LEU A 386 -12.93 10.18 10.33
C LEU A 386 -13.13 10.49 8.84
N PHE A 387 -12.71 9.58 7.96
CA PHE A 387 -13.01 9.69 6.53
C PHE A 387 -14.51 9.73 6.24
N VAL A 388 -15.32 8.91 6.93
CA VAL A 388 -16.78 8.90 6.76
C VAL A 388 -17.43 10.22 7.20
N THR A 389 -16.90 10.87 8.25
CA THR A 389 -17.36 12.18 8.71
C THR A 389 -17.08 13.27 7.68
N LEU A 390 -15.97 13.14 6.95
CA LEU A 390 -15.54 14.07 5.90
C LEU A 390 -16.12 13.75 4.50
N LYS A 391 -17.07 12.82 4.37
CA LYS A 391 -17.60 12.33 3.07
C LYS A 391 -18.21 13.41 2.16
N SER A 392 -18.55 14.59 2.71
CA SER A 392 -19.01 15.74 1.94
C SER A 392 -17.89 16.39 1.12
N SER A 393 -16.62 16.17 1.48
CA SER A 393 -15.49 16.63 0.70
C SER A 393 -15.13 15.62 -0.39
N PRO A 394 -15.00 16.05 -1.66
CA PRO A 394 -14.64 15.16 -2.74
C PRO A 394 -13.22 14.62 -2.59
N HIS A 395 -12.33 15.38 -1.96
CA HIS A 395 -10.96 14.98 -1.68
C HIS A 395 -10.89 13.91 -0.59
N ALA A 396 -11.72 14.01 0.45
CA ALA A 396 -11.84 12.94 1.45
C ALA A 396 -12.29 11.62 0.85
N VAL A 397 -13.29 11.62 -0.06
CA VAL A 397 -13.76 10.40 -0.75
C VAL A 397 -12.63 9.76 -1.57
N ILE A 398 -11.87 10.57 -2.31
CA ILE A 398 -10.74 10.10 -3.12
C ILE A 398 -9.63 9.49 -2.25
N GLU A 399 -9.23 10.18 -1.19
CA GLU A 399 -8.17 9.70 -0.31
C GLU A 399 -8.62 8.52 0.57
N HIS A 400 -9.91 8.43 0.91
CA HIS A 400 -10.46 7.25 1.57
C HIS A 400 -10.43 6.02 0.65
N ALA A 401 -10.78 6.17 -0.63
CA ALA A 401 -10.69 5.08 -1.60
C ALA A 401 -9.24 4.58 -1.77
N ARG A 402 -8.26 5.49 -1.78
CA ARG A 402 -6.82 5.15 -1.79
C ARG A 402 -6.42 4.37 -0.54
N PHE A 403 -6.83 4.86 0.63
CA PHE A 403 -6.58 4.21 1.92
C PHE A 403 -7.14 2.78 1.97
N LEU A 404 -8.38 2.58 1.52
CA LEU A 404 -9.03 1.26 1.46
C LEU A 404 -8.34 0.32 0.45
N SER A 405 -7.91 0.85 -0.70
CA SER A 405 -7.17 0.07 -1.72
C SER A 405 -5.84 -0.46 -1.19
N TRP A 406 -5.14 0.36 -0.40
CA TRP A 406 -3.91 -0.05 0.30
C TRP A 406 -4.22 -1.12 1.35
N ARG A 407 -5.20 -0.88 2.23
CA ARG A 407 -5.54 -1.80 3.32
C ARG A 407 -5.91 -3.19 2.80
N ARG A 408 -6.65 -3.25 1.70
CA ARG A 408 -7.06 -4.51 1.05
C ARG A 408 -5.88 -5.28 0.45
N SER A 409 -4.87 -4.55 -0.03
CA SER A 409 -3.67 -5.13 -0.64
C SER A 409 -2.54 -5.41 0.36
N PHE A 410 -2.64 -4.86 1.58
CA PHE A 410 -1.70 -5.12 2.66
C PHE A 410 -1.80 -6.58 3.14
N ASP A 411 -0.64 -7.23 3.24
CA ASP A 411 -0.53 -8.58 3.78
C ASP A 411 0.72 -8.68 4.65
N ALA A 412 0.48 -8.81 5.96
CA ALA A 412 1.55 -8.94 6.94
C ALA A 412 2.43 -10.19 6.69
N SER A 413 1.91 -11.22 6.00
CA SER A 413 2.66 -12.44 5.69
C SER A 413 3.91 -12.17 4.83
N TYR A 414 3.92 -11.08 4.06
CA TYR A 414 5.09 -10.67 3.28
C TYR A 414 6.34 -10.47 4.16
N TYR A 415 6.19 -9.92 5.36
CA TYR A 415 7.30 -9.63 6.25
C TYR A 415 7.99 -10.88 6.78
N PHE A 416 7.36 -12.06 6.68
CA PHE A 416 8.04 -13.32 6.94
C PHE A 416 9.17 -13.57 5.93
N THR A 417 9.01 -13.16 4.68
CA THR A 417 9.98 -13.44 3.61
C THR A 417 11.24 -12.59 3.70
N LEU A 418 11.23 -11.53 4.53
CA LEU A 418 12.35 -10.61 4.63
C LEU A 418 13.54 -11.22 5.37
N PRO A 419 14.78 -10.93 4.93
CA PRO A 419 15.99 -11.60 5.42
C PRO A 419 16.40 -11.18 6.83
N ARG A 420 16.00 -9.99 7.31
CA ARG A 420 16.40 -9.46 8.63
C ARG A 420 15.18 -8.99 9.45
N PRO A 421 15.04 -9.44 10.71
CA PRO A 421 13.97 -8.99 11.60
C PRO A 421 13.90 -7.47 11.76
N THR A 422 15.05 -6.82 11.85
CA THR A 422 15.16 -5.37 12.05
C THR A 422 14.67 -4.58 10.84
N THR A 423 14.97 -5.04 9.61
CA THR A 423 14.48 -4.43 8.38
C THR A 423 12.96 -4.57 8.26
N ALA A 424 12.44 -5.78 8.52
CA ALA A 424 10.99 -6.02 8.51
C ALA A 424 10.25 -5.13 9.52
N THR A 425 10.80 -5.04 10.74
CA THR A 425 10.26 -4.22 11.82
C THR A 425 10.29 -2.74 11.46
N ALA A 426 11.40 -2.22 10.92
CA ALA A 426 11.50 -0.82 10.52
C ALA A 426 10.45 -0.43 9.46
N MET A 427 10.16 -1.32 8.52
CA MET A 427 9.10 -1.10 7.53
C MET A 427 7.70 -1.07 8.17
N LEU A 428 7.41 -1.98 9.10
CA LEU A 428 6.14 -2.02 9.82
C LEU A 428 5.94 -0.80 10.74
N GLU A 429 7.00 -0.39 11.44
CA GLU A 429 7.03 0.82 12.26
C GLU A 429 6.76 2.07 11.42
N SER A 430 7.40 2.19 10.25
CA SER A 430 7.14 3.28 9.30
C SER A 430 5.67 3.34 8.86
N ILE A 431 5.03 2.19 8.63
CA ILE A 431 3.60 2.12 8.30
C ILE A 431 2.75 2.62 9.47
N ILE A 432 3.02 2.18 10.70
CA ILE A 432 2.30 2.65 11.90
C ILE A 432 2.47 4.16 12.09
N ASP A 433 3.68 4.68 11.95
CA ASP A 433 3.96 6.12 12.06
C ASP A 433 3.20 6.91 10.99
N THR A 434 3.09 6.37 9.77
CA THR A 434 2.30 6.98 8.70
C THR A 434 0.80 6.95 9.03
N LEU A 435 0.27 5.84 9.55
CA LEU A 435 -1.13 5.73 9.98
C LEU A 435 -1.46 6.69 11.13
N ARG A 436 -0.56 6.84 12.10
CA ARG A 436 -0.71 7.78 13.21
C ARG A 436 -0.77 9.22 12.70
N GLN A 437 0.10 9.58 11.74
CA GLN A 437 0.07 10.90 11.10
C GLN A 437 -1.21 11.12 10.26
N ILE A 438 -1.69 10.11 9.53
CA ILE A 438 -2.96 10.19 8.80
C ILE A 438 -4.12 10.44 9.76
N LYS A 439 -4.19 9.69 10.87
CA LYS A 439 -5.23 9.90 11.88
C LYS A 439 -5.23 11.33 12.40
N GLN A 440 -4.06 11.83 12.82
CA GLN A 440 -3.92 13.20 13.32
C GLN A 440 -4.33 14.24 12.27
N ALA A 441 -3.84 14.07 11.04
CA ALA A 441 -4.17 14.99 9.95
C ALA A 441 -5.67 15.00 9.63
N LEU A 442 -6.36 13.85 9.75
CA LEU A 442 -7.81 13.74 9.57
C LEU A 442 -8.59 14.42 10.72
N ASP A 443 -8.13 14.23 11.97
CA ASP A 443 -8.72 14.88 13.15
C ASP A 443 -8.59 16.41 13.08
N ASP A 444 -7.50 16.91 12.49
CA ASP A 444 -7.22 18.35 12.35
C ASP A 444 -7.95 19.01 11.16
N VAL A 445 -8.66 18.25 10.31
CA VAL A 445 -9.41 18.82 9.17
C VAL A 445 -10.64 19.59 9.67
N ASP A 446 -10.63 20.91 9.49
CA ASP A 446 -11.83 21.73 9.66
C ASP A 446 -12.83 21.50 8.50
N LEU A 447 -14.02 21.01 8.87
CA LEU A 447 -15.15 20.77 7.96
C LEU A 447 -15.53 22.00 7.12
N ALA A 448 -15.32 23.22 7.62
CA ALA A 448 -15.63 24.45 6.89
C ALA A 448 -14.75 24.66 5.65
N ILE A 449 -13.51 24.15 5.67
CA ILE A 449 -12.52 24.29 4.59
C ILE A 449 -12.17 22.94 3.92
N ALA A 450 -12.87 21.86 4.28
CA ALA A 450 -12.64 20.52 3.74
C ALA A 450 -12.86 20.43 2.21
N GLY A 451 -13.49 21.43 1.59
CA GLY A 451 -13.63 21.53 0.14
C GLY A 451 -12.35 21.97 -0.61
N ASP A 452 -11.35 22.55 0.08
CA ASP A 452 -10.08 22.94 -0.54
C ASP A 452 -9.15 21.71 -0.68
N CYS A 453 -8.61 21.52 -1.89
CA CYS A 453 -7.68 20.42 -2.18
C CYS A 453 -6.38 20.51 -1.37
N ARG A 454 -5.99 21.71 -0.93
CA ARG A 454 -4.79 21.94 -0.12
C ARG A 454 -4.87 21.27 1.25
N THR A 455 -6.07 21.20 1.82
CA THR A 455 -6.35 20.58 3.13
C THR A 455 -6.00 19.08 3.14
N PHE A 456 -6.01 18.42 1.98
CA PHE A 456 -5.74 16.98 1.85
C PHE A 456 -4.36 16.64 1.27
N GLN A 457 -3.47 17.62 1.08
CA GLN A 457 -2.14 17.37 0.48
C GLN A 457 -1.28 16.43 1.32
N ASP A 458 -1.27 16.62 2.64
CA ASP A 458 -0.50 15.75 3.55
C ASP A 458 -1.08 14.33 3.60
N ILE A 459 -2.40 14.20 3.68
CA ILE A 459 -3.09 12.90 3.64
C ILE A 459 -2.77 12.18 2.33
N ARG A 460 -2.79 12.90 1.19
CA ARG A 460 -2.43 12.36 -0.12
C ARG A 460 -0.98 11.87 -0.19
N ARG A 461 -0.04 12.64 0.36
CA ARG A 461 1.37 12.24 0.46
C ARG A 461 1.50 10.94 1.25
N MET A 462 0.89 10.88 2.43
CA MET A 462 0.94 9.71 3.31
C MET A 462 0.26 8.47 2.71
N ASN A 463 -0.88 8.62 2.04
CA ASN A 463 -1.51 7.52 1.28
C ASN A 463 -0.58 6.98 0.17
N THR A 464 0.16 7.88 -0.49
CA THR A 464 1.15 7.50 -1.51
C THR A 464 2.32 6.74 -0.88
N GLU A 465 2.78 7.16 0.30
CA GLU A 465 3.80 6.44 1.09
C GLU A 465 3.33 5.04 1.49
N LEU A 466 2.07 4.89 1.93
CA LEU A 466 1.47 3.58 2.24
C LEU A 466 1.40 2.66 1.01
N ILE A 467 0.94 3.15 -0.14
CA ILE A 467 0.90 2.36 -1.38
C ILE A 467 2.32 1.95 -1.81
N ASN A 468 3.29 2.85 -1.69
CA ASN A 468 4.68 2.58 -2.02
C ASN A 468 5.35 1.59 -1.06
N SER A 469 4.84 1.45 0.17
CA SER A 469 5.32 0.44 1.13
C SER A 469 4.93 -0.99 0.75
N LEU A 470 3.97 -1.17 -0.19
CA LEU A 470 3.56 -2.49 -0.66
C LEU A 470 4.59 -3.08 -1.64
N PRO A 471 4.79 -4.42 -1.62
CA PRO A 471 5.53 -5.12 -2.68
C PRO A 471 4.91 -4.90 -4.05
N GLU A 472 5.71 -4.94 -5.12
CA GLU A 472 5.24 -4.65 -6.49
C GLU A 472 3.94 -5.39 -6.90
N PRO A 473 3.79 -6.71 -6.69
CA PRO A 473 2.54 -7.39 -7.06
C PRO A 473 1.32 -6.90 -6.26
N ARG A 474 1.53 -6.53 -4.99
CA ARG A 474 0.48 -6.01 -4.10
C ARG A 474 0.15 -4.55 -4.43
N ARG A 475 1.15 -3.76 -4.85
CA ARG A 475 0.96 -2.39 -5.31
C ARG A 475 0.13 -2.35 -6.59
N ALA A 476 0.45 -3.18 -7.57
CA ALA A 476 -0.35 -3.32 -8.79
C ALA A 476 -1.79 -3.76 -8.49
N ALA A 477 -1.98 -4.64 -7.49
CA ALA A 477 -3.31 -5.02 -7.03
C ALA A 477 -4.07 -3.83 -6.42
N ALA A 478 -3.42 -3.03 -5.55
CA ALA A 478 -4.03 -1.84 -4.95
C ALA A 478 -4.47 -0.82 -6.01
N GLU A 479 -3.61 -0.56 -7.00
CA GLU A 479 -3.92 0.34 -8.12
C GLU A 479 -5.09 -0.17 -8.97
N SER A 480 -5.13 -1.47 -9.26
CA SER A 480 -6.23 -2.10 -10.00
C SER A 480 -7.56 -1.97 -9.24
N GLN A 481 -7.55 -2.18 -7.92
CA GLN A 481 -8.73 -2.14 -7.06
C GLN A 481 -9.23 -0.72 -6.78
N LEU A 482 -8.35 0.27 -6.79
CA LEU A 482 -8.68 1.68 -6.52
C LEU A 482 -9.81 2.18 -7.42
N SER A 483 -9.74 1.86 -8.72
CA SER A 483 -10.77 2.24 -9.69
C SER A 483 -12.17 1.77 -9.28
N THR A 484 -12.32 0.47 -8.98
CA THR A 484 -13.57 -0.13 -8.50
C THR A 484 -14.05 0.49 -7.19
N ILE A 485 -13.17 0.60 -6.19
CA ILE A 485 -13.54 1.16 -4.87
C ILE A 485 -14.06 2.59 -5.05
N LEU A 486 -13.29 3.43 -5.75
CA LEU A 486 -13.63 4.84 -5.92
C LEU A 486 -14.93 5.02 -6.71
N LEU A 487 -15.09 4.33 -7.84
CA LEU A 487 -16.32 4.42 -8.64
C LEU A 487 -17.55 3.98 -7.86
N LYS A 488 -17.40 3.06 -6.91
CA LYS A 488 -18.47 2.56 -6.05
C LYS A 488 -18.74 3.44 -4.83
N MET A 489 -17.78 4.26 -4.41
CA MET A 489 -17.96 5.25 -3.35
C MET A 489 -18.60 6.56 -3.85
N ILE A 490 -18.44 6.90 -5.12
CA ILE A 490 -19.13 8.05 -5.74
C ILE A 490 -20.63 7.77 -5.76
N SER A 491 -21.44 8.76 -5.39
CA SER A 491 -22.90 8.58 -5.38
C SER A 491 -23.43 8.32 -6.79
N SER A 492 -24.57 7.64 -6.90
CA SER A 492 -25.27 7.42 -8.18
C SER A 492 -25.94 8.70 -8.72
N SER A 493 -25.40 9.89 -8.40
CA SER A 493 -25.86 11.18 -8.90
C SER A 493 -24.87 11.72 -9.94
N PRO A 494 -25.33 12.11 -11.14
CA PRO A 494 -24.44 12.72 -12.13
C PRO A 494 -23.90 14.10 -11.73
N ASN A 495 -24.47 14.71 -10.69
CA ASN A 495 -24.08 16.01 -10.14
C ASN A 495 -23.16 15.89 -8.92
N ASP A 496 -22.64 14.71 -8.64
CA ASP A 496 -21.66 14.52 -7.57
C ASP A 496 -20.38 15.32 -7.83
N ILE A 497 -20.01 16.18 -6.89
CA ILE A 497 -18.84 17.06 -6.93
C ILE A 497 -17.51 16.28 -7.00
N VAL A 498 -17.50 15.00 -6.62
CA VAL A 498 -16.32 14.14 -6.73
C VAL A 498 -15.87 14.05 -8.18
N TYR A 499 -16.78 13.94 -9.15
CA TYR A 499 -16.44 13.83 -10.57
C TYR A 499 -15.56 14.97 -11.06
N ASP A 500 -15.82 16.19 -10.61
CA ASP A 500 -15.07 17.38 -11.04
C ASP A 500 -13.66 17.41 -10.41
N SER A 501 -13.50 16.78 -9.24
CA SER A 501 -12.22 16.69 -8.51
C SER A 501 -11.31 15.56 -9.00
N LEU A 502 -11.84 14.54 -9.69
CA LEU A 502 -11.05 13.38 -10.16
C LEU A 502 -9.98 13.76 -11.19
N ARG A 503 -10.30 14.67 -12.11
CA ARG A 503 -9.34 15.14 -13.12
C ARG A 503 -8.19 15.92 -12.47
N ILE A 504 -8.44 16.62 -11.36
CA ILE A 504 -7.41 17.30 -10.57
C ILE A 504 -6.55 16.28 -9.82
N ALA A 505 -7.17 15.26 -9.22
CA ALA A 505 -6.46 14.27 -8.40
C ALA A 505 -5.65 13.26 -9.23
N PHE A 506 -6.14 12.86 -10.40
CA PHE A 506 -5.57 11.79 -11.21
C PHE A 506 -5.22 12.18 -12.66
N GLY A 507 -5.40 13.45 -13.07
CA GLY A 507 -5.18 13.87 -14.45
C GLY A 507 -6.09 13.12 -15.44
N ASP A 508 -5.58 12.90 -16.66
CA ASP A 508 -6.24 12.08 -17.70
C ASP A 508 -5.96 10.58 -17.54
N SER A 509 -5.99 10.08 -16.30
CA SER A 509 -5.84 8.64 -16.01
C SER A 509 -7.05 7.81 -16.43
N HIS A 510 -6.88 6.47 -16.45
CA HIS A 510 -7.98 5.53 -16.68
C HIS A 510 -9.13 5.69 -15.66
N ILE A 511 -8.83 6.03 -14.40
CA ILE A 511 -9.83 6.25 -13.35
C ILE A 511 -10.72 7.45 -13.71
N ALA A 512 -10.09 8.56 -14.12
CA ALA A 512 -10.83 9.76 -14.52
C ALA A 512 -11.70 9.51 -15.77
N ARG A 513 -11.20 8.74 -16.74
CA ARG A 513 -11.97 8.33 -17.92
C ARG A 513 -13.16 7.43 -17.56
N LEU A 514 -12.95 6.39 -16.76
CA LEU A 514 -14.02 5.49 -16.31
C LEU A 514 -15.07 6.23 -15.47
N ALA A 515 -14.64 7.18 -14.64
CA ALA A 515 -15.58 8.02 -13.88
C ALA A 515 -16.38 8.94 -14.79
N ALA A 516 -15.77 9.55 -15.80
CA ALA A 516 -16.49 10.32 -16.80
C ALA A 516 -17.53 9.47 -17.56
N ALA A 517 -17.16 8.23 -17.92
CA ALA A 517 -18.08 7.27 -18.50
C ALA A 517 -19.23 6.96 -17.54
N LYS A 518 -18.96 6.59 -16.27
CA LYS A 518 -20.00 6.37 -15.25
C LYS A 518 -20.94 7.57 -15.10
N ARG A 519 -20.40 8.79 -15.04
CA ARG A 519 -21.20 10.03 -14.97
C ARG A 519 -22.13 10.18 -16.17
N GLN A 520 -21.65 9.83 -17.37
CA GLN A 520 -22.48 9.85 -18.59
C GLN A 520 -23.58 8.79 -18.53
N VAL A 521 -23.30 7.57 -18.05
CA VAL A 521 -24.36 6.54 -17.88
C VAL A 521 -25.47 7.09 -16.97
N LEU A 522 -25.10 7.67 -15.82
CA LEU A 522 -26.05 8.21 -14.85
C LEU A 522 -26.87 9.40 -15.39
N LYS A 523 -26.27 10.27 -16.21
CA LYS A 523 -26.99 11.39 -16.86
C LYS A 523 -28.08 10.88 -17.80
N ALA A 524 -27.76 9.89 -18.62
CA ALA A 524 -28.69 9.30 -19.58
C ALA A 524 -29.89 8.61 -18.89
N GLU A 525 -29.77 8.20 -17.62
CA GLU A 525 -30.87 7.58 -16.88
C GLU A 525 -31.93 8.57 -16.37
N GLY A 526 -31.51 9.71 -15.82
CA GLY A 526 -32.40 10.70 -15.18
C GLY A 526 -33.30 11.48 -16.15
N GLU A 527 -32.93 11.54 -17.42
CA GLU A 527 -33.73 12.16 -18.48
C GLU A 527 -34.66 11.10 -19.10
N LEU A 528 -35.97 11.15 -18.78
CA LEU A 528 -36.99 10.57 -19.66
C LEU A 528 -37.11 11.48 -20.88
N ALA A 529 -36.15 11.38 -21.80
CA ALA A 529 -36.27 12.06 -23.07
C ALA A 529 -37.55 11.59 -23.76
N SER A 530 -38.41 12.54 -24.13
CA SER A 530 -39.47 12.31 -25.10
C SER A 530 -38.86 11.64 -26.33
N VAL A 531 -39.55 10.67 -26.94
CA VAL A 531 -39.08 10.03 -28.20
C VAL A 531 -38.79 11.07 -29.29
N ALA A 532 -39.36 12.28 -29.18
CA ALA A 532 -39.11 13.42 -30.08
C ALA A 532 -37.78 14.17 -29.83
N GLU A 533 -37.10 13.96 -28.70
CA GLU A 533 -35.87 14.66 -28.28
C GLU A 533 -34.61 13.76 -28.29
N ILE A 534 -34.72 12.54 -28.82
CA ILE A 534 -33.58 11.63 -28.98
C ILE A 534 -32.49 12.31 -29.81
N ARG A 535 -31.37 12.70 -29.19
CA ARG A 535 -30.19 13.32 -29.84
C ARG A 535 -29.36 12.36 -30.70
N CYS A 536 -29.86 11.15 -30.96
CA CYS A 536 -29.22 10.25 -31.90
C CYS A 536 -29.54 10.66 -33.32
N ARG A 537 -28.53 10.58 -34.20
CA ARG A 537 -28.73 10.65 -35.66
C ARG A 537 -29.59 9.44 -36.07
N LEU A 538 -30.92 9.59 -36.01
CA LEU A 538 -31.84 8.68 -36.66
C LEU A 538 -31.68 8.89 -38.16
N LEU A 539 -31.38 7.82 -38.89
CA LEU A 539 -31.28 7.84 -40.35
C LEU A 539 -32.62 7.33 -40.91
N PRO A 540 -33.64 8.18 -41.14
CA PRO A 540 -34.82 7.75 -41.87
C PRO A 540 -34.47 7.54 -43.34
N ASN A 541 -35.12 6.57 -43.99
CA ASN A 541 -34.99 6.31 -45.44
C ASN A 541 -35.26 7.54 -46.33
N SER A 542 -35.89 8.60 -45.78
CA SER A 542 -36.22 9.86 -46.46
C SER A 542 -35.16 10.97 -46.31
N SER A 543 -34.17 10.80 -45.43
CA SER A 543 -33.01 11.69 -45.32
C SER A 543 -31.97 11.32 -46.38
N GLY A 544 -31.26 12.25 -46.99
CA GLY A 544 -30.29 12.01 -48.10
C GLY A 544 -29.14 11.02 -47.80
N LEU A 545 -29.11 10.43 -46.60
CA LEU A 545 -28.15 9.41 -46.18
C LEU A 545 -28.54 8.01 -46.65
N ARG A 546 -27.64 7.34 -47.37
CA ARG A 546 -27.85 5.97 -47.88
C ARG A 546 -26.80 5.01 -47.32
N LEU A 547 -27.24 3.87 -46.79
CA LEU A 547 -26.38 2.74 -46.44
C LEU A 547 -26.15 1.87 -47.68
N ARG A 548 -24.90 1.80 -48.17
CA ARG A 548 -24.49 0.94 -49.31
C ARG A 548 -23.36 -0.02 -48.90
N ASP A 549 -22.95 -0.88 -49.83
CA ASP A 549 -21.83 -1.83 -49.69
C ASP A 549 -21.97 -2.75 -48.46
N ARG A 550 -23.12 -3.44 -48.37
CA ARG A 550 -23.46 -4.30 -47.23
C ARG A 550 -22.80 -5.67 -47.34
N GLU A 551 -21.92 -5.98 -46.40
CA GLU A 551 -21.29 -7.30 -46.26
C GLU A 551 -21.63 -7.90 -44.88
N ASN A 552 -21.97 -9.19 -44.82
CA ASN A 552 -22.30 -9.83 -43.55
C ASN A 552 -21.03 -10.27 -42.82
N VAL A 553 -20.90 -9.86 -41.56
CA VAL A 553 -19.82 -10.25 -40.65
C VAL A 553 -20.45 -10.96 -39.46
N GLY A 554 -20.68 -12.27 -39.58
CA GLY A 554 -21.45 -13.03 -38.59
C GLY A 554 -22.88 -12.47 -38.45
N PRO A 555 -23.34 -12.10 -37.24
CA PRO A 555 -24.65 -11.49 -37.03
C PRO A 555 -24.69 -9.97 -37.31
N PHE A 556 -23.56 -9.36 -37.69
CA PHE A 556 -23.43 -7.94 -37.98
C PHE A 556 -23.33 -7.68 -39.48
N ARG A 557 -23.51 -6.42 -39.90
CA ARG A 557 -23.37 -5.99 -41.29
C ARG A 557 -22.38 -4.85 -41.40
N LEU A 558 -21.30 -5.04 -42.13
CA LEU A 558 -20.43 -3.94 -42.54
C LEU A 558 -21.16 -3.12 -43.60
N ALA A 559 -21.16 -1.79 -43.47
CA ALA A 559 -21.82 -0.91 -44.42
C ALA A 559 -21.10 0.45 -44.52
N ARG A 560 -21.40 1.20 -45.58
CA ARG A 560 -20.94 2.59 -45.73
C ARG A 560 -22.13 3.55 -45.68
N VAL A 561 -22.01 4.58 -44.85
CA VAL A 561 -22.96 5.69 -44.75
C VAL A 561 -22.45 6.84 -45.62
N PHE A 562 -23.22 7.19 -46.65
CA PHE A 562 -22.96 8.35 -47.50
C PHE A 562 -23.78 9.54 -47.02
N ASP A 563 -23.17 10.71 -46.89
CA ASP A 563 -23.83 12.00 -46.56
C ASP A 563 -23.82 12.88 -47.83
N GLU A 564 -24.71 13.87 -47.94
CA GLU A 564 -24.81 14.75 -49.13
C GLU A 564 -23.48 15.50 -49.42
N SER A 565 -22.61 15.62 -48.42
CA SER A 565 -21.31 16.29 -48.49
C SER A 565 -20.09 15.37 -48.57
N ASN A 566 -20.25 14.02 -48.52
CA ASN A 566 -19.12 13.09 -48.46
C ASN A 566 -19.26 11.90 -49.41
N ASP A 567 -18.59 12.00 -50.56
CA ASP A 567 -18.64 11.02 -51.66
C ASP A 567 -17.89 9.69 -51.35
N VAL A 568 -17.04 9.67 -50.32
CA VAL A 568 -16.21 8.49 -49.97
C VAL A 568 -16.97 7.49 -49.08
N GLY A 569 -18.02 7.94 -48.39
CA GLY A 569 -18.83 7.14 -47.46
C GLY A 569 -18.07 6.74 -46.18
N ARG A 570 -18.66 6.99 -45.01
CA ARG A 570 -18.10 6.61 -43.71
C ARG A 570 -18.39 5.13 -43.42
N LEU A 571 -17.37 4.37 -43.03
CA LEU A 571 -17.51 2.95 -42.75
C LEU A 571 -18.12 2.71 -41.36
N VAL A 572 -19.16 1.89 -41.30
CA VAL A 572 -19.88 1.56 -40.06
C VAL A 572 -20.17 0.06 -39.95
N LEU A 573 -20.26 -0.43 -38.72
CA LEU A 573 -20.76 -1.75 -38.41
C LEU A 573 -22.21 -1.64 -37.91
N GLU A 574 -23.14 -2.33 -38.57
CA GLU A 574 -24.56 -2.37 -38.21
C GLU A 574 -24.90 -3.65 -37.43
N GLU A 575 -25.38 -3.49 -36.19
CA GLU A 575 -26.02 -4.54 -35.39
C GLU A 575 -27.53 -4.46 -35.57
N VAL A 576 -28.13 -5.49 -36.19
CA VAL A 576 -29.55 -5.49 -36.54
C VAL A 576 -30.39 -6.14 -35.43
N ILE A 577 -31.24 -5.34 -34.80
CA ILE A 577 -32.14 -5.75 -33.71
C ILE A 577 -33.56 -5.88 -34.25
N LYS A 578 -34.10 -7.09 -34.26
CA LYS A 578 -35.50 -7.34 -34.67
C LYS A 578 -36.46 -7.04 -33.52
N TYR A 579 -37.61 -6.45 -33.84
CA TYR A 579 -38.71 -6.24 -32.90
C TYR A 579 -39.99 -6.89 -33.42
N GLN A 580 -40.81 -7.41 -32.50
CA GLN A 580 -42.06 -8.10 -32.85
C GLN A 580 -43.17 -7.12 -33.24
N ASP A 581 -43.20 -5.94 -32.61
CA ASP A 581 -44.23 -4.93 -32.82
C ASP A 581 -43.72 -3.51 -32.53
N ARG A 582 -44.47 -2.49 -32.98
CA ARG A 582 -44.11 -1.07 -32.78
C ARG A 582 -44.20 -0.61 -31.32
N TYR A 583 -44.92 -1.32 -30.45
CA TYR A 583 -44.97 -0.99 -29.03
C TYR A 583 -43.63 -1.33 -28.35
N ARG A 584 -43.03 -2.48 -28.68
CA ARG A 584 -41.67 -2.82 -28.26
C ARG A 584 -40.63 -1.88 -28.85
N LEU A 585 -40.80 -1.44 -30.10
CA LEU A 585 -39.92 -0.41 -30.69
C LEU A 585 -39.94 0.89 -29.87
N LYS A 586 -41.13 1.37 -29.45
CA LYS A 586 -41.25 2.57 -28.58
C LYS A 586 -40.56 2.41 -27.22
N ARG A 587 -40.42 1.18 -26.71
CA ARG A 587 -39.66 0.87 -25.49
C ARG A 587 -38.16 0.68 -25.76
N LEU A 588 -37.80 0.24 -26.95
CA LEU A 588 -36.41 -0.04 -27.37
C LEU A 588 -35.66 1.25 -27.72
N LEU A 589 -36.28 2.18 -28.46
CA LEU A 589 -35.61 3.39 -28.94
C LEU A 589 -35.04 4.28 -27.81
N PRO A 590 -35.75 4.56 -26.70
CA PRO A 590 -35.16 5.29 -25.57
C PRO A 590 -33.94 4.57 -24.98
N ARG A 591 -33.97 3.23 -24.92
CA ARG A 591 -32.85 2.42 -24.42
C ARG A 591 -31.64 2.51 -25.34
N LEU A 592 -31.86 2.43 -26.66
CA LEU A 592 -30.80 2.56 -27.66
C LEU A 592 -30.25 4.00 -27.73
N SER A 593 -31.07 5.01 -27.46
CA SER A 593 -30.61 6.40 -27.34
C SER A 593 -29.67 6.60 -26.14
N LYS A 594 -29.98 5.99 -24.99
CA LYS A 594 -29.09 6.05 -23.82
C LYS A 594 -27.76 5.32 -24.07
N LEU A 595 -27.84 4.16 -24.73
CA LEU A 595 -26.67 3.41 -25.21
C LEU A 595 -25.79 4.28 -26.11
N ALA A 596 -26.42 4.97 -27.05
CA ALA A 596 -25.76 5.87 -27.98
C ALA A 596 -25.11 7.08 -27.28
N GLU A 597 -25.78 7.71 -26.32
CA GLU A 597 -25.20 8.82 -25.56
C GLU A 597 -23.98 8.40 -24.74
N LEU A 598 -23.97 7.17 -24.19
CA LEU A 598 -22.76 6.65 -23.57
C LEU A 598 -21.64 6.45 -24.60
N LEU A 599 -21.95 5.74 -25.68
CA LEU A 599 -20.95 5.26 -26.64
C LEU A 599 -20.51 6.32 -27.68
N ALA A 600 -21.18 7.47 -27.74
CA ALA A 600 -20.86 8.58 -28.64
C ALA A 600 -19.88 9.60 -28.05
N GLY A 601 -19.42 9.40 -26.81
CA GLY A 601 -18.45 10.29 -26.17
C GLY A 601 -17.08 10.24 -26.89
N PRO A 602 -16.48 11.39 -27.28
CA PRO A 602 -15.19 11.43 -27.99
C PRO A 602 -13.99 10.93 -27.15
N ASN A 603 -14.22 10.67 -25.85
CA ASN A 603 -13.21 10.21 -24.89
C ASN A 603 -13.62 8.89 -24.23
N LEU A 604 -14.17 7.96 -25.02
CA LEU A 604 -14.54 6.66 -24.51
C LEU A 604 -13.30 5.95 -23.91
N PRO A 605 -13.38 5.42 -22.68
CA PRO A 605 -12.22 4.78 -22.07
C PRO A 605 -11.77 3.57 -22.92
N PRO A 606 -10.51 3.52 -23.41
CA PRO A 606 -10.03 2.40 -24.20
C PRO A 606 -10.10 1.07 -23.44
N GLU A 607 -10.15 1.13 -22.11
CA GLU A 607 -10.30 -0.02 -21.22
C GLU A 607 -11.64 -0.75 -21.41
N LEU A 608 -12.70 -0.05 -21.86
CA LEU A 608 -14.00 -0.69 -22.15
C LEU A 608 -13.95 -1.58 -23.40
N ARG A 609 -13.00 -1.31 -24.31
CA ARG A 609 -12.84 -2.01 -25.60
C ARG A 609 -14.14 -2.09 -26.41
N VAL A 610 -14.89 -1.00 -26.50
CA VAL A 610 -16.12 -0.94 -27.29
C VAL A 610 -15.94 0.02 -28.46
N LEU A 611 -16.70 -0.20 -29.54
CA LEU A 611 -16.68 0.70 -30.71
C LEU A 611 -17.51 1.96 -30.43
N LEU A 612 -17.09 3.09 -31.01
CA LEU A 612 -17.82 4.35 -30.93
C LEU A 612 -19.17 4.22 -31.62
N PHE A 613 -20.20 4.82 -31.03
CA PHE A 613 -21.53 4.81 -31.62
C PHE A 613 -21.69 5.93 -32.66
N TYR A 614 -22.25 5.58 -33.83
CA TYR A 614 -22.49 6.51 -34.94
C TYR A 614 -23.95 6.95 -35.07
N GLY A 615 -24.91 6.02 -34.98
CA GLY A 615 -26.32 6.34 -35.23
C GLY A 615 -27.28 5.15 -35.16
N LEU A 616 -28.58 5.44 -35.26
CA LEU A 616 -29.63 4.42 -35.38
C LEU A 616 -30.24 4.47 -36.78
N HIS A 617 -30.52 3.29 -37.33
CA HIS A 617 -31.14 3.14 -38.63
C HIS A 617 -32.41 2.29 -38.50
N ASP A 618 -33.58 2.87 -38.77
CA ASP A 618 -34.86 2.16 -38.64
C ASP A 618 -35.24 1.46 -39.97
N HIS A 619 -35.20 0.13 -39.97
CA HIS A 619 -35.63 -0.68 -41.10
C HIS A 619 -37.13 -1.01 -40.95
N VAL A 620 -37.97 -0.01 -41.21
CA VAL A 620 -39.44 -0.10 -41.06
C VAL A 620 -40.03 -1.33 -41.76
N GLU A 621 -39.53 -1.66 -42.96
CA GLU A 621 -40.01 -2.78 -43.78
C GLU A 621 -39.72 -4.15 -43.17
N THR A 622 -38.66 -4.28 -42.38
CA THR A 622 -38.21 -5.57 -41.80
C THR A 622 -38.49 -5.68 -40.30
N SER A 623 -39.18 -4.68 -39.73
CA SER A 623 -39.39 -4.57 -38.29
C SER A 623 -38.08 -4.74 -37.50
N SER A 624 -37.04 -4.03 -37.92
CA SER A 624 -35.73 -4.06 -37.24
C SER A 624 -35.08 -2.69 -37.14
N VAL A 625 -34.21 -2.51 -36.14
CA VAL A 625 -33.40 -1.31 -35.94
C VAL A 625 -31.93 -1.70 -36.02
N GLY A 626 -31.18 -1.01 -36.87
CA GLY A 626 -29.72 -1.08 -36.94
C GLY A 626 -29.08 -0.12 -35.93
N VAL A 627 -28.23 -0.65 -35.07
CA VAL A 627 -27.30 0.14 -34.23
C VAL A 627 -26.00 0.25 -35.02
N LEU A 628 -25.60 1.47 -35.36
CA LEU A 628 -24.42 1.72 -36.18
C LEU A 628 -23.23 2.11 -35.29
N TYR A 629 -22.14 1.36 -35.39
CA TYR A 629 -20.86 1.67 -34.77
C TYR A 629 -19.90 2.26 -35.80
N ASP A 630 -19.15 3.30 -35.42
CA ASP A 630 -18.17 3.94 -36.27
C ASP A 630 -16.86 3.14 -36.31
N LEU A 631 -16.38 2.86 -37.53
CA LEU A 631 -15.08 2.21 -37.77
C LEU A 631 -14.04 3.20 -38.30
N GLY A 632 -14.43 4.44 -38.60
CA GLY A 632 -13.60 5.44 -39.27
C GLY A 632 -12.47 6.02 -38.43
N GLU A 633 -12.61 6.10 -37.09
CA GLU A 633 -11.53 6.59 -36.22
C GLU A 633 -10.45 5.54 -35.93
N VAL A 634 -10.80 4.25 -36.01
CA VAL A 634 -9.88 3.15 -35.67
C VAL A 634 -8.98 2.76 -36.85
N HIS A 635 -9.36 3.13 -38.08
CA HIS A 635 -8.54 2.94 -39.27
C HIS A 635 -8.15 4.27 -39.92
N GLN A 636 -6.91 4.69 -39.70
CA GLN A 636 -6.27 5.75 -40.49
C GLN A 636 -5.94 5.22 -41.89
N GLY A 637 -6.93 5.25 -42.78
CA GLY A 637 -6.79 4.84 -44.18
C GLY A 637 -8.05 4.14 -44.69
N VAL A 638 -8.24 4.11 -46.01
CA VAL A 638 -9.32 3.38 -46.67
C VAL A 638 -8.73 2.08 -47.24
N PRO A 639 -8.84 0.92 -46.56
CA PRO A 639 -8.55 -0.34 -47.20
C PRO A 639 -9.59 -0.62 -48.28
N SER A 640 -9.13 -1.19 -49.39
CA SER A 640 -9.99 -1.63 -50.49
C SER A 640 -10.94 -2.78 -50.10
N SER A 641 -10.62 -3.51 -49.01
CA SER A 641 -11.45 -4.55 -48.38
C SER A 641 -11.09 -4.65 -46.89
N LEU A 642 -12.08 -4.56 -46.00
CA LEU A 642 -11.88 -4.58 -44.55
C LEU A 642 -12.46 -5.89 -44.00
N GLU A 643 -11.65 -6.94 -43.95
CA GLU A 643 -12.10 -8.25 -43.45
C GLU A 643 -12.21 -8.21 -41.93
N LEU A 644 -13.42 -8.02 -41.42
CA LEU A 644 -13.72 -8.11 -39.99
C LEU A 644 -14.01 -9.57 -39.63
N GLN A 645 -13.54 -10.01 -38.46
CA GLN A 645 -13.83 -11.36 -37.97
C GLN A 645 -14.29 -11.32 -36.50
N SER A 646 -15.37 -12.04 -36.21
CA SER A 646 -15.77 -12.34 -34.84
C SER A 646 -14.98 -13.52 -34.28
N LEU A 647 -14.90 -13.64 -32.95
CA LEU A 647 -14.29 -14.80 -32.30
C LEU A 647 -14.97 -16.09 -32.74
N HIS A 648 -16.30 -16.11 -32.90
CA HIS A 648 -17.01 -17.27 -33.45
C HIS A 648 -16.45 -17.71 -34.82
N GLN A 649 -16.24 -16.77 -35.75
CA GLN A 649 -15.71 -17.08 -37.08
C GLN A 649 -14.28 -17.65 -37.00
N LEU A 650 -13.44 -17.11 -36.12
CA LEU A 650 -12.09 -17.60 -35.86
C LEU A 650 -12.07 -19.02 -35.23
N LEU A 651 -13.04 -19.32 -34.38
CA LEU A 651 -13.19 -20.62 -33.72
C LEU A 651 -13.80 -21.68 -34.66
N ALA A 652 -14.74 -21.28 -35.52
CA ALA A 652 -15.40 -22.18 -36.47
C ALA A 652 -14.51 -22.49 -37.69
N ASN A 653 -13.88 -21.47 -38.27
CA ASN A 653 -13.01 -21.59 -39.45
C ASN A 653 -11.55 -21.70 -39.02
N ARG A 654 -11.22 -22.81 -38.36
CA ARG A 654 -9.90 -23.05 -37.76
C ARG A 654 -8.83 -23.17 -38.85
N ASP A 655 -8.05 -22.12 -39.05
CA ASP A 655 -6.81 -22.23 -39.80
C ASP A 655 -5.79 -23.02 -38.98
N LYS A 656 -5.61 -24.29 -39.36
CA LYS A 656 -4.68 -25.22 -38.69
C LYS A 656 -3.21 -24.78 -38.83
N THR A 657 -2.90 -23.90 -39.78
CA THR A 657 -1.54 -23.40 -40.02
C THR A 657 -1.18 -22.19 -39.17
N HIS A 658 -2.18 -21.44 -38.69
CA HIS A 658 -2.00 -20.19 -37.94
C HIS A 658 -2.83 -20.15 -36.64
N LEU A 659 -2.74 -21.19 -35.82
CA LEU A 659 -3.38 -21.22 -34.50
C LEU A 659 -2.67 -20.28 -33.51
N PRO A 660 -3.42 -19.59 -32.63
CA PRO A 660 -2.82 -18.76 -31.60
C PRO A 660 -2.06 -19.63 -30.60
N ASN A 661 -0.84 -19.17 -30.28
CA ASN A 661 -0.04 -19.71 -29.20
C ASN A 661 -0.70 -19.41 -27.83
N LEU A 662 -0.13 -20.01 -26.78
CA LEU A 662 -0.68 -19.91 -25.44
C LEU A 662 -0.71 -18.45 -24.91
N GLU A 663 0.34 -17.68 -25.18
CA GLU A 663 0.47 -16.29 -24.78
C GLU A 663 -0.64 -15.41 -25.37
N LYS A 664 -0.98 -15.65 -26.64
CA LYS A 664 -2.03 -14.91 -27.34
C LYS A 664 -3.42 -15.29 -26.84
N ARG A 665 -3.63 -16.55 -26.46
CA ARG A 665 -4.85 -16.98 -25.75
C ARG A 665 -4.97 -16.32 -24.39
N TYR A 666 -3.89 -16.25 -23.61
CA TYR A 666 -3.88 -15.52 -22.33
C TYR A 666 -4.14 -14.02 -22.51
N SER A 667 -3.55 -13.41 -23.54
CA SER A 667 -3.74 -11.99 -23.85
C SER A 667 -5.19 -11.68 -24.22
N LEU A 668 -5.79 -12.52 -25.08
CA LEU A 668 -7.21 -12.41 -25.43
C LEU A 668 -8.11 -12.60 -24.20
N ALA A 669 -7.87 -13.64 -23.41
CA ALA A 669 -8.62 -13.92 -22.18
C ALA A 669 -8.55 -12.75 -21.18
N SER A 670 -7.35 -12.25 -20.90
CA SER A 670 -7.15 -11.09 -20.01
C SER A 670 -7.87 -9.86 -20.57
N GLY A 671 -7.75 -9.61 -21.87
CA GLY A 671 -8.33 -8.45 -22.51
C GLY A 671 -9.86 -8.40 -22.44
N VAL A 672 -10.52 -9.54 -22.72
CA VAL A 672 -11.99 -9.65 -22.62
C VAL A 672 -12.45 -9.55 -21.16
N ALA A 673 -11.75 -10.20 -20.23
CA ALA A 673 -12.08 -10.15 -18.81
C ALA A 673 -11.94 -8.75 -18.21
N GLU A 674 -10.90 -8.00 -18.61
CA GLU A 674 -10.67 -6.62 -18.19
C GLU A 674 -11.73 -5.67 -18.74
N ALA A 675 -12.11 -5.82 -20.01
CA ALA A 675 -13.16 -5.03 -20.63
C ALA A 675 -14.51 -5.24 -19.92
N LEU A 676 -14.85 -6.50 -19.61
CA LEU A 676 -16.07 -6.83 -18.88
C LEU A 676 -16.06 -6.26 -17.45
N ALA A 677 -14.93 -6.37 -16.74
CA ALA A 677 -14.79 -5.79 -15.40
C ALA A 677 -14.90 -4.25 -15.42
N ALA A 678 -14.31 -3.59 -16.43
CA ALA A 678 -14.41 -2.14 -16.59
C ALA A 678 -15.85 -1.68 -16.89
N LEU A 679 -16.61 -2.44 -17.70
CA LEU A 679 -18.04 -2.21 -17.90
C LEU A 679 -18.81 -2.31 -16.58
N HIS A 680 -18.57 -3.36 -15.79
CA HIS A 680 -19.24 -3.56 -14.49
C HIS A 680 -18.87 -2.49 -13.45
N ASP A 681 -17.67 -1.91 -13.51
CA ASP A 681 -17.24 -0.81 -12.64
C ASP A 681 -17.99 0.49 -12.91
N VAL A 682 -18.35 0.75 -14.17
CA VAL A 682 -19.25 1.86 -14.56
C VAL A 682 -20.73 1.47 -14.48
N GLU A 683 -21.04 0.34 -13.82
CA GLU A 683 -22.38 -0.23 -13.64
C GLU A 683 -23.08 -0.66 -14.92
N TRP A 684 -22.34 -0.86 -16.00
CA TRP A 684 -22.87 -1.32 -17.26
C TRP A 684 -22.74 -2.85 -17.40
N TYR A 685 -23.86 -3.53 -17.60
CA TYR A 685 -23.89 -5.00 -17.73
C TYR A 685 -24.15 -5.42 -19.17
N HIS A 686 -23.45 -6.44 -19.67
CA HIS A 686 -23.55 -6.87 -21.08
C HIS A 686 -24.82 -7.69 -21.33
N LYS A 687 -25.16 -8.61 -20.43
CA LYS A 687 -26.38 -9.46 -20.41
C LYS A 687 -26.55 -10.49 -21.54
N ASP A 688 -25.80 -10.39 -22.63
CA ASP A 688 -25.76 -11.36 -23.75
C ASP A 688 -24.32 -11.54 -24.30
N LEU A 689 -23.37 -11.87 -23.42
CA LEU A 689 -21.96 -12.01 -23.79
C LEU A 689 -21.72 -13.39 -24.44
N THR A 690 -21.31 -13.44 -25.70
CA THR A 690 -21.07 -14.68 -26.46
C THR A 690 -19.82 -14.57 -27.34
N CYS A 691 -19.42 -15.65 -28.02
CA CYS A 691 -18.32 -15.62 -29.00
C CYS A 691 -18.60 -14.74 -30.22
N HIS A 692 -19.87 -14.36 -30.45
CA HIS A 692 -20.24 -13.39 -31.47
C HIS A 692 -20.03 -11.94 -30.99
N SER A 693 -20.00 -11.73 -29.68
CA SER A 693 -19.87 -10.41 -29.04
C SER A 693 -18.42 -9.90 -29.02
N VAL A 694 -17.45 -10.69 -29.52
CA VAL A 694 -16.03 -10.34 -29.57
C VAL A 694 -15.60 -10.19 -31.02
N LEU A 695 -15.16 -8.98 -31.41
CA LEU A 695 -14.79 -8.61 -32.78
C LEU A 695 -13.31 -8.24 -32.88
N PHE A 696 -12.67 -8.61 -33.98
CA PHE A 696 -11.30 -8.23 -34.30
C PHE A 696 -11.26 -7.37 -35.57
N LEU A 697 -10.58 -6.23 -35.47
CA LEU A 697 -10.28 -5.35 -36.61
C LEU A 697 -8.97 -5.78 -37.28
N PRO A 698 -8.80 -5.66 -38.61
CA PRO A 698 -7.57 -6.03 -39.31
C PRO A 698 -6.46 -4.99 -39.12
N ALA A 699 -5.29 -5.38 -38.61
CA ALA A 699 -4.12 -4.48 -38.52
C ALA A 699 -3.29 -4.42 -39.82
N SER A 700 -3.24 -5.52 -40.58
CA SER A 700 -2.56 -5.67 -41.87
C SER A 700 -2.99 -6.99 -42.52
N ASP A 701 -3.11 -7.06 -43.85
CA ASP A 701 -3.53 -8.24 -44.63
C ASP A 701 -2.70 -9.52 -44.38
N ARG A 702 -1.55 -9.43 -43.68
CA ARG A 702 -0.62 -10.55 -43.47
C ARG A 702 -0.62 -11.14 -42.07
N GLN A 703 -1.36 -10.57 -41.11
CA GLN A 703 -1.40 -11.09 -39.74
C GLN A 703 -2.77 -11.65 -39.37
N PRO A 704 -2.83 -12.78 -38.63
CA PRO A 704 -4.10 -13.33 -38.22
C PRO A 704 -4.86 -12.37 -37.29
N HIS A 705 -6.18 -12.24 -37.48
CA HIS A 705 -7.02 -11.26 -36.77
C HIS A 705 -6.98 -11.40 -35.24
N TRP A 706 -6.78 -12.62 -34.72
CA TRP A 706 -6.66 -12.86 -33.28
C TRP A 706 -5.43 -12.19 -32.65
N ASN A 707 -4.47 -11.70 -33.45
CA ASN A 707 -3.31 -10.97 -32.96
C ASN A 707 -3.63 -9.51 -32.60
N ASN A 708 -4.80 -9.02 -33.01
CA ASN A 708 -5.24 -7.65 -32.81
C ASN A 708 -6.08 -7.51 -31.54
N GLN A 709 -6.30 -6.26 -31.09
CA GLN A 709 -7.11 -6.01 -29.90
C GLN A 709 -8.58 -6.38 -30.15
N PRO A 710 -9.21 -7.17 -29.26
CA PRO A 710 -10.63 -7.49 -29.33
C PRO A 710 -11.49 -6.29 -28.92
N TYR A 711 -12.63 -6.13 -29.59
CA TYR A 711 -13.69 -5.20 -29.25
C TYR A 711 -14.95 -5.95 -28.82
N LEU A 712 -15.60 -5.48 -27.76
CA LEU A 712 -16.92 -5.95 -27.33
C LEU A 712 -18.00 -5.21 -28.12
N ILE A 713 -18.96 -5.98 -28.63
CA ILE A 713 -20.13 -5.55 -29.38
C ILE A 713 -21.34 -6.41 -28.99
N GLY A 714 -22.54 -6.10 -29.48
CA GLY A 714 -23.75 -6.85 -29.10
C GLY A 714 -24.47 -6.24 -27.89
N PHE A 715 -24.47 -4.92 -27.78
CA PHE A 715 -25.03 -4.19 -26.64
C PHE A 715 -26.55 -4.04 -26.65
N HIS A 716 -27.26 -4.68 -27.60
CA HIS A 716 -28.72 -4.63 -27.70
C HIS A 716 -29.47 -5.00 -26.40
N HIS A 717 -28.91 -5.88 -25.55
CA HIS A 717 -29.46 -6.24 -24.24
C HIS A 717 -28.78 -5.57 -23.03
N SER A 718 -27.70 -4.80 -23.24
CA SER A 718 -26.88 -4.24 -22.16
C SER A 718 -27.55 -3.09 -21.42
N ARG A 719 -27.50 -3.03 -20.08
CA ARG A 719 -28.19 -1.98 -19.28
C ARG A 719 -27.51 -1.76 -17.93
N GLN A 720 -27.78 -0.61 -17.28
CA GLN A 720 -27.26 -0.25 -15.95
C GLN A 720 -28.12 -0.80 -14.78
N THR A 721 -29.43 -0.97 -14.95
CA THR A 721 -30.35 -1.35 -13.86
C THR A 721 -30.38 -2.85 -13.54
N ARG A 722 -30.37 -3.14 -12.22
CA ARG A 722 -30.58 -4.47 -11.61
C ARG A 722 -32.05 -4.92 -11.62
N ASP A 723 -33.00 -3.97 -11.52
CA ASP A 723 -34.40 -4.27 -11.14
C ASP A 723 -35.49 -3.86 -12.15
N ASP A 724 -35.15 -3.45 -13.37
CA ASP A 724 -36.17 -3.02 -14.34
C ASP A 724 -36.71 -4.22 -15.17
N PHE A 725 -38.04 -4.30 -15.33
CA PHE A 725 -38.77 -5.44 -15.93
C PHE A 725 -38.04 -6.01 -17.16
N SER A 726 -37.43 -7.19 -17.00
CA SER A 726 -36.72 -7.88 -18.07
C SER A 726 -37.74 -8.41 -19.09
N GLU A 727 -37.49 -8.24 -20.39
CA GLU A 727 -38.19 -9.04 -21.42
C GLU A 727 -37.69 -10.52 -21.41
N GLY A 728 -37.04 -10.95 -20.32
CA GLY A 728 -36.29 -12.20 -20.20
C GLY A 728 -35.00 -12.21 -21.03
N PRO A 729 -34.06 -13.16 -20.77
CA PRO A 729 -33.14 -13.63 -21.81
C PRO A 729 -33.95 -14.09 -23.03
N LEU A 730 -33.36 -14.09 -24.23
CA LEU A 730 -33.97 -14.44 -25.52
C LEU A 730 -34.65 -15.83 -25.54
N ALA A 731 -35.77 -16.02 -24.86
CA ALA A 731 -36.71 -17.09 -25.17
C ALA A 731 -37.44 -16.82 -26.51
N ALA A 732 -37.14 -15.69 -27.16
CA ALA A 732 -37.67 -15.30 -28.46
C ALA A 732 -36.79 -15.71 -29.65
N SER A 733 -35.53 -16.16 -29.47
CA SER A 733 -34.67 -16.54 -30.61
C SER A 733 -34.77 -18.02 -31.00
N GLN A 734 -35.27 -18.90 -30.11
CA GLN A 734 -35.21 -20.37 -30.28
C GLN A 734 -33.79 -20.92 -30.55
N ASP A 735 -32.75 -20.12 -30.28
CA ASP A 735 -31.37 -20.46 -30.61
C ASP A 735 -30.66 -21.05 -29.40
N ARG A 736 -30.73 -22.38 -29.30
CA ARG A 736 -30.14 -23.17 -28.22
C ARG A 736 -28.63 -23.00 -28.09
N SER A 737 -27.93 -22.59 -29.16
CA SER A 737 -26.48 -22.34 -29.11
C SER A 737 -26.13 -21.13 -28.23
N ARG A 738 -26.96 -20.07 -28.29
CA ARG A 738 -26.80 -18.85 -27.49
C ARG A 738 -27.18 -19.03 -26.03
N GLU A 739 -28.16 -19.89 -25.75
CA GLU A 739 -28.58 -20.20 -24.37
C GLU A 739 -27.44 -20.78 -23.53
N ARG A 740 -26.49 -21.51 -24.14
CA ARG A 740 -25.36 -22.15 -23.44
C ARG A 740 -24.40 -21.15 -22.76
N TYR A 741 -24.38 -19.91 -23.23
CA TYR A 741 -23.59 -18.83 -22.63
C TYR A 741 -24.25 -18.21 -21.40
N HIS A 742 -25.53 -18.48 -21.16
CA HIS A 742 -26.28 -17.85 -20.08
C HIS A 742 -26.34 -18.75 -18.85
N HIS A 743 -26.19 -18.14 -17.67
CA HIS A 743 -26.25 -18.88 -16.42
C HIS A 743 -27.63 -19.60 -16.27
N PRO A 744 -27.67 -20.87 -15.82
CA PRO A 744 -28.91 -21.64 -15.75
C PRO A 744 -30.03 -20.96 -14.91
N ASP A 745 -29.67 -20.26 -13.84
CA ASP A 745 -30.65 -19.53 -13.02
C ASP A 745 -31.22 -18.29 -13.75
N TYR A 746 -30.46 -17.67 -14.66
CA TYR A 746 -30.95 -16.54 -15.46
C TYR A 746 -32.02 -16.98 -16.47
N LEU A 747 -31.86 -18.20 -17.01
CA LEU A 747 -32.81 -18.82 -17.92
C LEU A 747 -34.02 -19.44 -17.20
N SER A 748 -33.94 -19.61 -15.87
CA SER A 748 -35.00 -20.21 -15.07
C SER A 748 -36.21 -19.28 -14.92
N LYS A 749 -37.41 -19.88 -14.86
CA LYS A 749 -38.66 -19.19 -14.62
C LYS A 749 -39.22 -19.58 -13.25
N GLU A 750 -39.53 -18.59 -12.42
CA GLU A 750 -40.29 -18.76 -11.19
C GLU A 750 -41.66 -18.11 -11.37
N ASN A 751 -42.75 -18.86 -11.12
CA ASN A 751 -44.14 -18.39 -11.31
C ASN A 751 -44.43 -17.80 -12.71
N GLY A 752 -43.77 -18.33 -13.75
CA GLY A 752 -43.93 -17.87 -15.14
C GLY A 752 -43.14 -16.59 -15.49
N GLN A 753 -42.39 -16.01 -14.54
CA GLN A 753 -41.51 -14.86 -14.76
C GLN A 753 -40.04 -15.29 -14.71
N PHE A 754 -39.19 -14.64 -15.51
CA PHE A 754 -37.75 -14.86 -15.43
C PHE A 754 -37.18 -14.25 -14.15
N ARG A 755 -36.12 -14.86 -13.63
CA ARG A 755 -35.36 -14.26 -12.52
C ARG A 755 -34.71 -12.94 -12.96
N GLY A 756 -34.58 -12.01 -12.02
CA GLY A 756 -33.85 -10.76 -12.21
C GLY A 756 -32.38 -11.02 -12.57
N PHE A 757 -31.84 -10.17 -13.45
CA PHE A 757 -30.44 -10.26 -13.84
C PHE A 757 -29.52 -9.98 -12.64
N ARG A 758 -28.42 -10.72 -12.55
CA ARG A 758 -27.35 -10.47 -11.58
C ARG A 758 -26.01 -10.34 -12.28
N PRO A 759 -25.09 -9.47 -11.83
CA PRO A 759 -23.78 -9.28 -12.45
C PRO A 759 -22.99 -10.59 -12.62
N GLU A 760 -23.15 -11.54 -11.70
CA GLU A 760 -22.50 -12.85 -11.73
C GLU A 760 -22.82 -13.65 -13.02
N PHE A 761 -23.96 -13.37 -13.67
CA PHE A 761 -24.34 -14.07 -14.90
C PHE A 761 -23.46 -13.71 -16.10
N ASP A 762 -22.98 -12.46 -16.20
CA ASP A 762 -22.02 -12.09 -17.25
C ASP A 762 -20.68 -12.82 -17.07
N TYR A 763 -20.28 -13.09 -15.83
CA TYR A 763 -19.05 -13.83 -15.55
C TYR A 763 -19.18 -15.33 -15.84
N TYR A 764 -20.37 -15.91 -15.69
CA TYR A 764 -20.64 -17.25 -16.23
C TYR A 764 -20.43 -17.29 -17.74
N SER A 765 -20.97 -16.30 -18.48
CA SER A 765 -20.76 -16.17 -19.92
C SER A 765 -19.29 -16.02 -20.28
N LEU A 766 -18.53 -15.25 -19.50
CA LEU A 766 -17.08 -15.17 -19.62
C LEU A 766 -16.41 -16.53 -19.41
N GLY A 767 -16.85 -17.34 -18.45
CA GLY A 767 -16.33 -18.69 -18.23
C GLY A 767 -16.45 -19.60 -19.45
N ILE A 768 -17.59 -19.56 -20.14
CA ILE A 768 -17.80 -20.30 -21.39
C ILE A 768 -16.88 -19.77 -22.50
N LEU A 769 -16.76 -18.44 -22.66
CA LEU A 769 -15.83 -17.83 -23.62
C LEU A 769 -14.37 -18.22 -23.36
N LEU A 770 -13.94 -18.23 -22.10
CA LEU A 770 -12.58 -18.61 -21.72
C LEU A 770 -12.30 -20.08 -22.02
N LEU A 771 -13.30 -20.97 -21.90
CA LEU A 771 -13.20 -22.36 -22.33
C LEU A 771 -13.03 -22.47 -23.85
N GLU A 772 -13.79 -21.70 -24.63
CA GLU A 772 -13.66 -21.65 -26.09
C GLU A 772 -12.29 -21.13 -26.54
N VAL A 773 -11.79 -20.07 -25.90
CA VAL A 773 -10.44 -19.52 -26.15
C VAL A 773 -9.36 -20.54 -25.82
N ALA A 774 -9.52 -21.29 -24.73
CA ALA A 774 -8.58 -22.32 -24.32
C ALA A 774 -8.53 -23.50 -25.30
N CYS A 775 -9.68 -24.02 -25.73
CA CYS A 775 -9.76 -25.13 -26.67
C CYS A 775 -9.56 -24.69 -28.14
N TRP A 776 -9.63 -23.38 -28.40
CA TRP A 776 -9.70 -22.76 -29.72
C TRP A 776 -10.71 -23.47 -30.64
N ASN A 777 -11.92 -23.66 -30.11
CA ASN A 777 -13.05 -24.30 -30.77
C ASN A 777 -14.37 -23.77 -30.17
N THR A 778 -15.49 -23.94 -30.87
CA THR A 778 -16.80 -23.49 -30.35
C THR A 778 -17.30 -24.39 -29.23
N ILE A 779 -18.10 -23.83 -28.32
CA ILE A 779 -18.66 -24.57 -27.18
C ILE A 779 -19.52 -25.75 -27.63
N ASP A 780 -20.23 -25.58 -28.75
CA ASP A 780 -21.04 -26.64 -29.36
C ASP A 780 -20.21 -27.82 -29.86
N ALA A 781 -19.01 -27.55 -30.39
CA ALA A 781 -18.09 -28.59 -30.80
C ALA A 781 -17.39 -29.24 -29.60
N ILE A 782 -16.99 -28.45 -28.60
CA ILE A 782 -16.34 -28.92 -27.37
C ILE A 782 -17.25 -29.88 -26.60
N MET A 783 -18.54 -29.54 -26.49
CA MET A 783 -19.55 -30.30 -25.74
C MET A 783 -20.56 -31.00 -26.66
N SER A 784 -20.10 -31.52 -27.80
CA SER A 784 -20.98 -32.15 -28.81
C SER A 784 -21.77 -33.35 -28.30
N SER A 785 -21.21 -34.12 -27.35
CA SER A 785 -21.89 -35.24 -26.67
C SER A 785 -23.06 -34.81 -25.80
N HIS A 786 -23.06 -33.57 -25.32
CA HIS A 786 -24.05 -33.00 -24.41
C HIS A 786 -25.06 -32.09 -25.14
N ALA A 787 -25.12 -32.17 -26.47
CA ALA A 787 -25.87 -31.21 -27.27
C ALA A 787 -27.38 -31.18 -27.01
N LYS A 788 -27.94 -32.27 -26.47
CA LYS A 788 -29.37 -32.44 -26.18
C LYS A 788 -29.75 -32.16 -24.74
N GLU A 789 -28.79 -31.84 -23.88
CA GLU A 789 -29.04 -31.63 -22.44
C GLU A 789 -29.66 -30.28 -22.13
N ASP A 790 -30.36 -30.20 -21.00
CA ASP A 790 -30.84 -28.93 -20.48
C ASP A 790 -29.68 -28.07 -19.96
N ASN A 791 -29.90 -26.75 -19.87
CA ASN A 791 -28.83 -25.80 -19.56
C ASN A 791 -28.18 -26.03 -18.18
N ARG A 792 -28.90 -26.59 -17.19
CA ARG A 792 -28.34 -26.87 -15.86
C ARG A 792 -27.44 -28.10 -15.88
N THR A 793 -27.87 -29.17 -16.55
CA THR A 793 -27.04 -30.36 -16.73
C THR A 793 -25.79 -30.03 -17.56
N PHE A 794 -25.97 -29.30 -18.67
CA PHE A 794 -24.87 -28.82 -19.50
C PHE A 794 -23.81 -28.06 -18.70
N ALA A 795 -24.24 -27.07 -17.89
CA ALA A 795 -23.33 -26.26 -17.06
C ALA A 795 -22.50 -27.13 -16.09
N ARG A 796 -23.12 -28.14 -15.48
CA ARG A 796 -22.44 -29.08 -14.59
C ARG A 796 -21.45 -29.97 -15.34
N SER A 797 -21.83 -30.52 -16.50
CA SER A 797 -20.96 -31.38 -17.30
C SER A 797 -19.73 -30.63 -17.82
N VAL A 798 -19.85 -29.34 -18.15
CA VAL A 798 -18.69 -28.50 -18.49
C VAL A 798 -17.68 -28.46 -17.34
N VAL A 799 -18.14 -28.28 -16.11
CA VAL A 799 -17.29 -28.21 -14.91
C VAL A 799 -16.65 -29.58 -14.63
N GLU A 800 -17.43 -30.66 -14.69
CA GLU A 800 -16.99 -32.01 -14.36
C GLU A 800 -16.02 -32.60 -15.40
N GLU A 801 -16.23 -32.36 -16.69
CA GLU A 801 -15.44 -32.99 -17.76
C GLU A 801 -14.28 -32.14 -18.26
N LYS A 802 -14.40 -30.81 -18.29
CA LYS A 802 -13.44 -29.94 -19.00
C LYS A 802 -12.40 -29.25 -18.11
N LEU A 803 -12.63 -29.12 -16.81
CA LEU A 803 -11.69 -28.43 -15.94
C LEU A 803 -10.34 -29.17 -15.81
N ASP A 804 -10.34 -30.50 -15.76
CA ASP A 804 -9.09 -31.27 -15.66
C ASP A 804 -8.30 -31.26 -16.98
N GLU A 805 -8.98 -31.32 -18.13
CA GLU A 805 -8.37 -31.11 -19.45
C GLU A 805 -7.76 -29.70 -19.56
N LEU A 806 -8.44 -28.68 -19.01
CA LEU A 806 -7.93 -27.30 -18.96
C LEU A 806 -6.70 -27.16 -18.07
N LYS A 807 -6.66 -27.82 -16.90
CA LYS A 807 -5.48 -27.80 -16.03
C LYS A 807 -4.25 -28.32 -16.75
N PHE A 808 -4.42 -29.37 -17.57
CA PHE A 808 -3.33 -29.93 -18.38
C PHE A 808 -2.92 -29.02 -19.54
N SER A 809 -3.88 -28.41 -20.25
CA SER A 809 -3.61 -27.65 -21.48
C SER A 809 -3.26 -26.17 -21.27
N MET A 810 -3.86 -25.51 -20.28
CA MET A 810 -3.73 -24.06 -20.01
C MET A 810 -3.11 -23.75 -18.65
N GLY A 811 -2.83 -24.76 -17.84
CA GLY A 811 -2.29 -24.62 -16.48
C GLY A 811 -3.38 -24.41 -15.41
N SER A 812 -3.01 -24.67 -14.16
CA SER A 812 -3.92 -24.63 -13.01
C SER A 812 -4.51 -23.25 -12.73
N THR A 813 -3.75 -22.18 -12.97
CA THR A 813 -4.24 -20.81 -12.78
C THR A 813 -5.38 -20.47 -13.73
N TYR A 814 -5.24 -20.79 -15.03
CA TYR A 814 -6.30 -20.52 -16.01
C TYR A 814 -7.55 -21.37 -15.74
N ALA A 815 -7.36 -22.66 -15.46
CA ALA A 815 -8.46 -23.55 -15.13
C ALA A 815 -9.23 -23.11 -13.87
N GLY A 816 -8.51 -22.62 -12.85
CA GLY A 816 -9.12 -22.07 -11.64
C GLY A 816 -9.94 -20.79 -11.90
N VAL A 817 -9.52 -19.95 -12.86
CA VAL A 817 -10.31 -18.79 -13.30
C VAL A 817 -11.62 -19.24 -13.96
N VAL A 818 -11.54 -20.19 -14.90
CA VAL A 818 -12.73 -20.74 -15.59
C VAL A 818 -13.70 -21.38 -14.59
N GLU A 819 -13.19 -22.17 -13.65
CA GLU A 819 -13.98 -22.78 -12.59
C GLU A 819 -14.75 -21.74 -11.77
N GLN A 820 -14.08 -20.64 -11.36
CA GLN A 820 -14.73 -19.58 -10.59
C GLN A 820 -15.77 -18.81 -11.39
N CYS A 821 -15.54 -18.58 -12.68
CA CYS A 821 -16.54 -17.99 -13.57
C CYS A 821 -17.80 -18.86 -13.65
N LEU A 822 -17.64 -20.19 -13.80
CA LEU A 822 -18.76 -21.12 -14.02
C LEU A 822 -19.51 -21.52 -12.75
N THR A 823 -18.81 -21.61 -11.61
CA THR A 823 -19.39 -22.05 -10.32
C THR A 823 -19.75 -20.89 -9.39
N GLY A 824 -19.33 -19.67 -9.73
CA GLY A 824 -19.55 -18.47 -8.95
C GLY A 824 -18.29 -18.02 -8.21
N VAL A 825 -18.04 -16.71 -8.24
CA VAL A 825 -16.88 -16.10 -7.59
C VAL A 825 -17.01 -16.21 -6.07
N LYS A 826 -16.05 -16.90 -5.44
CA LYS A 826 -15.98 -16.99 -3.99
C LYS A 826 -15.64 -15.62 -3.42
N LYS A 827 -16.59 -15.00 -2.74
CA LYS A 827 -16.35 -13.75 -2.01
C LYS A 827 -15.32 -14.00 -0.91
N SER A 828 -14.34 -13.11 -0.79
CA SER A 828 -13.37 -13.17 0.32
C SER A 828 -14.13 -13.14 1.66
N ALA A 829 -13.74 -14.01 2.60
CA ALA A 829 -14.31 -14.04 3.94
C ALA A 829 -14.03 -12.74 4.73
N VAL A 830 -13.00 -11.98 4.32
CA VAL A 830 -12.65 -10.69 4.91
C VAL A 830 -13.35 -9.59 4.11
N VAL A 831 -14.53 -9.18 4.58
CA VAL A 831 -15.15 -7.92 4.15
C VAL A 831 -14.33 -6.79 4.76
N ALA A 832 -13.57 -6.08 3.93
CA ALA A 832 -12.88 -4.88 4.40
C ALA A 832 -13.93 -3.83 4.82
N GLU A 833 -13.93 -3.45 6.10
CA GLU A 833 -14.78 -2.40 6.64
C GLU A 833 -14.60 -1.10 5.82
N GLY A 834 -15.71 -0.41 5.53
CA GLY A 834 -15.72 0.81 4.72
C GLY A 834 -15.81 0.61 3.19
N VAL A 835 -15.63 -0.61 2.66
CA VAL A 835 -15.81 -0.89 1.23
C VAL A 835 -17.30 -1.07 0.89
N PRO A 836 -17.84 -0.41 -0.15
CA PRO A 836 -19.24 -0.58 -0.57
C PRO A 836 -19.61 -2.04 -0.86
N ILE A 837 -20.79 -2.48 -0.41
CA ILE A 837 -21.26 -3.87 -0.56
C ILE A 837 -21.34 -4.28 -2.03
N ASP A 838 -21.78 -3.37 -2.89
CA ASP A 838 -21.90 -3.59 -4.32
C ASP A 838 -20.55 -3.60 -5.05
N ALA A 839 -19.48 -3.07 -4.44
CA ALA A 839 -18.11 -3.18 -4.94
C ALA A 839 -17.51 -4.57 -4.71
N GLN A 840 -18.01 -5.32 -3.72
CA GLN A 840 -17.40 -6.60 -3.30
C GLN A 840 -17.36 -7.64 -4.43
N THR A 841 -18.42 -7.70 -5.25
CA THR A 841 -18.46 -8.63 -6.40
C THR A 841 -17.39 -8.25 -7.43
N ASN A 842 -17.31 -6.98 -7.85
CA ASN A 842 -16.30 -6.52 -8.81
C ASN A 842 -14.87 -6.69 -8.28
N LEU A 843 -14.65 -6.43 -6.98
CA LEU A 843 -13.35 -6.63 -6.35
C LEU A 843 -12.95 -8.10 -6.29
N ALA A 844 -13.88 -9.00 -5.96
CA ALA A 844 -13.63 -10.43 -5.98
C ALA A 844 -13.29 -10.90 -7.40
N VAL A 845 -14.01 -10.43 -8.41
CA VAL A 845 -13.68 -10.68 -9.83
C VAL A 845 -12.27 -10.19 -10.16
N ARG A 846 -11.92 -8.97 -9.73
CA ARG A 846 -10.58 -8.43 -10.01
C ARG A 846 -9.48 -9.31 -9.41
N GLU A 847 -9.69 -9.79 -8.19
CA GLU A 847 -8.75 -10.65 -7.46
C GLU A 847 -8.65 -12.07 -8.00
N THR A 848 -9.77 -12.66 -8.44
CA THR A 848 -9.81 -14.09 -8.77
C THR A 848 -9.87 -14.39 -10.26
N ILE A 849 -10.26 -13.42 -11.08
CA ILE A 849 -10.36 -13.57 -12.54
C ILE A 849 -9.29 -12.72 -13.22
N THR A 850 -9.39 -11.38 -13.13
CA THR A 850 -8.51 -10.50 -13.94
C THR A 850 -7.05 -10.52 -13.47
N GLY A 851 -6.80 -10.52 -12.16
CA GLY A 851 -5.44 -10.55 -11.59
C GLY A 851 -4.67 -11.81 -11.96
N PRO A 852 -5.24 -13.02 -11.77
CA PRO A 852 -4.61 -14.26 -12.19
C PRO A 852 -4.33 -14.32 -13.70
N LEU A 853 -5.27 -13.88 -14.54
CA LEU A 853 -5.08 -13.81 -16.00
C LEU A 853 -3.92 -12.86 -16.38
N LYS A 854 -3.83 -11.68 -15.74
CA LYS A 854 -2.68 -10.76 -15.91
C LYS A 854 -1.36 -11.38 -15.49
N SER A 855 -1.34 -12.12 -14.38
CA SER A 855 -0.13 -12.76 -13.86
C SER A 855 0.44 -13.85 -14.78
N LEU A 856 -0.41 -14.45 -15.63
CA LEU A 856 0.03 -15.39 -16.65
C LEU A 856 0.81 -14.70 -17.78
N LEU A 857 0.53 -13.42 -18.04
CA LEU A 857 1.24 -12.62 -19.04
C LEU A 857 2.62 -12.15 -18.53
N SER A 858 2.72 -11.78 -17.25
CA SER A 858 3.98 -11.26 -16.67
C SER A 858 5.06 -12.32 -16.42
N ARG A 859 4.74 -13.62 -16.57
CA ARG A 859 5.70 -14.74 -16.43
C ARG A 859 6.38 -15.13 -17.75
N VAL A 860 6.06 -14.41 -18.82
CA VAL A 860 6.59 -14.64 -20.16
C VAL A 860 7.63 -13.54 -20.43
N PRO A 861 8.89 -13.86 -20.78
CA PRO A 861 9.87 -12.84 -21.12
C PRO A 861 9.40 -12.06 -22.36
N GLU A 862 9.32 -10.73 -22.24
CA GLU A 862 8.92 -9.84 -23.33
C GLU A 862 9.78 -10.08 -24.58
N GLN A 863 9.16 -10.53 -25.66
CA GLN A 863 9.68 -10.32 -27.01
C GLN A 863 8.92 -9.15 -27.64
N ASP A 864 9.67 -8.08 -27.89
CA ASP A 864 9.42 -6.94 -28.79
C ASP A 864 7.95 -6.60 -29.09
N THR A 865 7.42 -5.64 -28.31
CA THR A 865 6.30 -4.82 -28.77
C THR A 865 6.83 -3.69 -29.69
N PRO A 866 6.29 -3.51 -30.90
CA PRO A 866 6.66 -2.38 -31.73
C PRO A 866 6.16 -1.08 -31.09
N SER A 867 7.08 -0.15 -30.89
CA SER A 867 6.83 1.17 -30.33
C SER A 867 5.88 1.98 -31.19
N ILE A 868 4.87 2.58 -30.55
CA ILE A 868 3.97 3.58 -31.14
C ILE A 868 4.84 4.79 -31.53
N PRO A 869 4.79 5.28 -32.79
CA PRO A 869 5.57 6.45 -33.18
C PRO A 869 4.95 7.71 -32.58
N THR A 870 5.53 8.19 -31.47
CA THR A 870 5.35 9.56 -31.01
C THR A 870 5.82 10.51 -32.11
N GLN A 871 4.91 11.30 -32.67
CA GLN A 871 5.21 12.43 -33.55
C GLN A 871 6.13 13.42 -32.83
N LYS A 872 7.43 13.34 -33.08
CA LYS A 872 8.36 14.43 -32.78
C LYS A 872 8.14 15.53 -33.81
N ARG A 873 7.67 16.69 -33.33
CA ARG A 873 7.75 17.97 -34.05
C ARG A 873 9.20 18.18 -34.49
N LYS A 874 9.42 18.32 -35.80
CA LYS A 874 10.69 18.79 -36.37
C LYS A 874 10.86 20.25 -35.95
N ALA A 875 11.84 20.52 -35.11
CA ALA A 875 12.50 21.81 -35.06
C ALA A 875 13.71 21.72 -36.01
N GLU A 876 13.78 22.66 -36.92
CA GLU A 876 14.94 22.96 -37.74
C GLU A 876 16.06 23.42 -36.81
N ASP A 877 17.25 22.83 -36.92
CA ASP A 877 18.50 23.55 -36.65
C ASP A 877 19.69 22.81 -37.26
N GLU A 878 20.60 23.65 -37.75
CA GLU A 878 21.66 23.40 -38.71
C GLU A 878 22.86 22.60 -38.16
N ASP A 879 23.65 22.12 -39.12
CA ASP A 879 25.04 21.66 -39.10
C ASP A 879 25.85 21.82 -37.80
N ILE A 880 26.56 20.75 -37.42
CA ILE A 880 28.03 20.69 -37.33
C ILE A 880 28.45 19.24 -37.00
N ARG A 881 29.24 18.62 -37.91
CA ARG A 881 30.00 17.39 -37.65
C ARG A 881 31.24 17.70 -36.79
N PRO A 882 31.79 16.72 -36.05
CA PRO A 882 33.08 16.20 -36.53
C PRO A 882 33.31 14.68 -36.34
N VAL A 883 33.68 14.06 -37.47
CA VAL A 883 34.82 13.16 -37.73
C VAL A 883 35.32 12.23 -36.62
N SER A 884 35.25 10.93 -36.91
CA SER A 884 35.90 9.83 -36.20
C SER A 884 37.42 9.82 -36.43
N LYS A 885 38.18 9.31 -35.44
CA LYS A 885 39.49 8.70 -35.67
C LYS A 885 39.75 7.52 -34.70
N ARG A 886 39.75 6.33 -35.31
CA ARG A 886 40.59 5.11 -35.14
C ARG A 886 41.07 4.70 -33.73
N LEU A 887 40.74 3.49 -33.24
CA LEU A 887 41.21 2.13 -33.61
C LEU A 887 42.71 1.87 -33.40
N GLN A 888 42.99 0.94 -32.47
CA GLN A 888 44.03 -0.12 -32.38
C GLN A 888 44.31 -0.33 -30.87
N VAL A 889 44.24 -1.50 -30.25
CA VAL A 889 44.25 -2.92 -30.64
C VAL A 889 43.34 -3.69 -29.69
#